data_AF-A0A960TC35-F1
#
_entry.id   AF-A0A960TC35-F1
#
_cell.length_a   1.000
_cell.length_b   1.000
_cell.length_c   1.000
_cell.angle_alpha   90.00
_cell.angle_beta   90.00
_cell.angle_gamma   90.00
#
_symmetry.space_group_name_H-M   'P 1'
#
loop_
_entity.id
_entity.type
_entity.pdbx_description
1 polymer ?
#
loop_
_entity_poly.entity_id
_entity_poly.type
_entity_poly.pdbx_seq_one_letter_code
_entity_poly.pdbx_strand_id
1 'polypeptide(L)'
;MNVQLKLRSFYFLVITVGLVAITIFLGRVVYSDLYRKILLTFDQKLLSASTVVAAFVSGEDHEEIVNLKQVRGITMNGGQMYGRYAVATDLEIINPVGRFARDLPLSEEPYYTTDITFGQGMIYAAGPEPVPAEEVEEPAPEEEAVGATEQVEGNDAAVESIESGAADTADTADTADTAEEEIEEAEPEYPIYYIDPRNGNSGVLTGIGDACQAIAYLNNSLYCAGSQLVRVPLENGEAGEPEIIRDLDFATEEPTVITGLTASAEGTALLATDTNHFQILFLEPSTGEVQRSLKLRSAGTEKAYPFGIFSIAYDEITGTYYGVSTVAIVRIDMKTGEVREVSGFGFGPPKSQSIYRELVAPMIRVRIGTKITYLYSAILVDRETHINYALDSTQSDIHSFVGIADSNPAEDNIRDVILKREIYLSDIQPWEDWGLLKSSYVPILNREGDAVAYAGADVDITIIESRTRLALLQVVIIGVVALAAGLAIAYFITERLTRPIHVLKQSALQVAAGEFGNEIHVSNPAELTRLSGSLTRLSRSLQETVTSLTGENYRLEEKRRRNELINLIYSLMKHKSTVDFVDAAKSRSQGIYEDARYLAVWIVPEGEDKLDCARLNSDLFRITRRLLQQSSEHYIESMETFLGAMDFLILLHKGSGQLEILNSAELDLYPVNDKKKSQRHTLKPGKHSIESNGTVAVYVDWSEDRKDRAASLQGAARPRVREWAETSGRSGRFLEVIL
;
A
#
# COMPACT_ATOMS: atom_id res chain seq x y z
N MET A 1 -12.39 24.00 24.59
CA MET A 1 -13.33 22.89 24.88
C MET A 1 -12.52 21.72 25.45
N ASN A 2 -12.54 21.50 26.78
CA ASN A 2 -11.65 20.52 27.42
C ASN A 2 -12.21 19.10 27.33
N VAL A 3 -11.82 18.36 26.29
CA VAL A 3 -12.19 16.95 26.12
C VAL A 3 -11.34 16.08 27.04
N GLN A 4 -11.87 15.68 28.21
CA GLN A 4 -11.23 14.66 29.04
C GLN A 4 -11.42 13.26 28.42
N LEU A 5 -10.51 12.89 27.52
CA LEU A 5 -10.43 11.54 26.98
C LEU A 5 -10.08 10.53 28.10
N LYS A 6 -10.83 9.43 28.17
CA LYS A 6 -10.42 8.28 29.00
C LYS A 6 -9.06 7.77 28.49
N LEU A 7 -8.19 7.34 29.41
CA LEU A 7 -6.81 6.92 29.10
C LEU A 7 -6.71 5.92 27.92
N ARG A 8 -7.67 4.98 27.81
CA ARG A 8 -7.83 4.04 26.69
C ARG A 8 -7.98 4.75 25.34
N SER A 9 -8.84 5.75 25.27
CA SER A 9 -9.13 6.52 24.05
C SER A 9 -7.96 7.41 23.65
N PHE A 10 -7.21 7.95 24.62
CA PHE A 10 -6.00 8.73 24.34
C PHE A 10 -4.89 7.86 23.71
N TYR A 11 -4.54 6.72 24.31
CA TYR A 11 -3.53 5.82 23.73
C TYR A 11 -3.95 5.27 22.35
N PHE A 12 -5.21 4.87 22.20
CA PHE A 12 -5.71 4.40 20.90
C PHE A 12 -5.65 5.50 19.83
N LEU A 13 -5.99 6.75 20.17
CA LEU A 13 -5.89 7.90 19.26
C LEU A 13 -4.43 8.15 18.83
N VAL A 14 -3.49 8.20 19.77
CA VAL A 14 -2.06 8.43 19.47
C VAL A 14 -1.49 7.33 18.58
N ILE A 15 -1.80 6.06 18.88
CA ILE A 15 -1.35 4.92 18.05
C ILE A 15 -2.00 4.98 16.66
N THR A 16 -3.29 5.30 16.57
CA THR A 16 -4.01 5.44 15.28
C THR A 16 -3.41 6.53 14.41
N VAL A 17 -3.14 7.72 14.97
CA VAL A 17 -2.51 8.83 14.23
C VAL A 17 -1.10 8.46 13.75
N GLY A 18 -0.29 7.83 14.62
CA GLY A 18 1.04 7.35 14.24
C GLY A 18 1.00 6.28 13.14
N LEU A 19 0.05 5.35 13.22
CA LEU A 19 -0.15 4.30 12.22
C LEU A 19 -0.55 4.90 10.86
N VAL A 20 -1.52 5.82 10.83
CA VAL A 20 -1.94 6.52 9.61
C VAL A 20 -0.77 7.30 8.98
N ALA A 21 0.02 8.02 9.78
CA ALA A 21 1.19 8.75 9.28
C ALA A 21 2.24 7.80 8.66
N ILE A 22 2.51 6.66 9.30
CA ILE A 22 3.41 5.62 8.76
C ILE A 22 2.85 5.02 7.46
N THR A 23 1.55 4.73 7.39
CA THR A 23 0.90 4.20 6.17
C THR A 23 0.99 5.19 5.02
N ILE A 24 0.76 6.49 5.26
CA ILE A 24 0.89 7.55 4.23
C ILE A 24 2.34 7.66 3.76
N PHE A 25 3.31 7.70 4.68
CA PHE A 25 4.73 7.75 4.35
C PHE A 25 5.17 6.55 3.51
N LEU A 26 4.83 5.33 3.95
CA LEU A 26 5.16 4.10 3.23
C LEU A 26 4.47 4.05 1.86
N GLY A 27 3.21 4.46 1.78
CA GLY A 27 2.46 4.58 0.52
C GLY A 27 3.12 5.53 -0.47
N ARG A 28 3.60 6.70 -0.01
CA ARG A 28 4.36 7.64 -0.85
C ARG A 28 5.66 7.03 -1.36
N VAL A 29 6.43 6.34 -0.50
CA VAL A 29 7.68 5.68 -0.89
C VAL A 29 7.41 4.61 -1.95
N VAL A 30 6.46 3.70 -1.71
CA VAL A 30 6.11 2.63 -2.65
C VAL A 30 5.57 3.19 -3.98
N TYR A 31 4.71 4.22 -3.94
CA TYR A 31 4.23 4.88 -5.15
C TYR A 31 5.40 5.50 -5.95
N SER A 32 6.32 6.21 -5.31
CA SER A 32 7.46 6.83 -6.00
C SER A 32 8.43 5.82 -6.64
N ASP A 33 8.68 4.69 -5.97
CA ASP A 33 9.49 3.59 -6.51
C ASP A 33 8.78 2.89 -7.68
N LEU A 34 7.47 2.69 -7.58
CA LEU A 34 6.65 2.06 -8.61
C LEU A 34 6.49 2.96 -9.85
N TYR A 35 6.26 4.27 -9.67
CA TYR A 35 6.25 5.27 -10.74
C TYR A 35 7.59 5.28 -11.49
N ARG A 36 8.72 5.35 -10.76
CA ARG A 36 10.06 5.31 -11.35
C ARG A 36 10.32 4.01 -12.12
N LYS A 37 9.86 2.86 -11.62
CA LYS A 37 9.95 1.57 -12.32
C LYS A 37 9.09 1.51 -13.58
N ILE A 38 7.92 2.14 -13.58
CA ILE A 38 7.07 2.26 -14.77
C ILE A 38 7.79 3.09 -15.83
N LEU A 39 8.31 4.27 -15.48
CA LEU A 39 9.10 5.09 -16.40
C LEU A 39 10.31 4.33 -16.97
N LEU A 40 11.14 3.72 -16.11
CA LEU A 40 12.29 2.89 -16.54
C LEU A 40 11.90 1.73 -17.46
N THR A 41 10.69 1.19 -17.33
CA THR A 41 10.17 0.15 -18.23
C THR A 41 9.80 0.72 -19.59
N PHE A 42 9.27 1.95 -19.64
CA PHE A 42 9.03 2.66 -20.90
C PHE A 42 10.33 3.13 -21.54
N ASP A 43 11.27 3.71 -20.79
CA ASP A 43 12.63 4.07 -21.27
C ASP A 43 13.27 2.90 -22.04
N GLN A 44 13.26 1.70 -21.44
CA GLN A 44 13.81 0.49 -22.05
C GLN A 44 13.05 0.05 -23.32
N LYS A 45 11.72 0.21 -23.35
CA LYS A 45 10.91 -0.14 -24.53
C LYS A 45 11.14 0.81 -25.70
N LEU A 46 11.07 2.12 -25.45
CA LEU A 46 11.25 3.15 -26.47
C LEU A 46 12.65 3.02 -27.08
N LEU A 47 13.67 2.95 -26.22
CA LEU A 47 15.06 2.79 -26.65
C LEU A 47 15.29 1.46 -27.39
N SER A 48 14.74 0.35 -26.91
CA SER A 48 14.91 -0.94 -27.60
C SER A 48 14.18 -1.00 -28.94
N ALA A 49 13.01 -0.37 -29.08
CA ALA A 49 12.26 -0.32 -30.33
C ALA A 49 12.98 0.55 -31.37
N SER A 50 13.32 1.81 -31.02
CA SER A 50 14.09 2.72 -31.90
C SER A 50 15.46 2.15 -32.26
N THR A 51 16.21 1.58 -31.30
CA THR A 51 17.51 0.93 -31.58
C THR A 51 17.38 -0.27 -32.51
N VAL A 52 16.33 -1.08 -32.37
CA VAL A 52 16.11 -2.22 -33.28
C VAL A 52 15.82 -1.72 -34.70
N VAL A 53 14.98 -0.71 -34.87
CA VAL A 53 14.71 -0.09 -36.19
C VAL A 53 15.99 0.48 -36.79
N ALA A 54 16.74 1.31 -36.04
CA ALA A 54 18.00 1.88 -36.51
C ALA A 54 19.14 0.86 -36.75
N ALA A 55 18.97 -0.39 -36.30
CA ALA A 55 19.92 -1.48 -36.57
C ALA A 55 19.56 -2.34 -37.80
N PHE A 56 18.34 -2.23 -38.35
CA PHE A 56 17.95 -2.96 -39.57
C PHE A 56 17.51 -2.05 -40.74
N VAL A 57 17.21 -0.78 -40.49
CA VAL A 57 17.05 0.26 -41.51
C VAL A 57 18.40 0.94 -41.71
N SER A 58 18.81 1.14 -42.96
CA SER A 58 20.03 1.88 -43.34
C SER A 58 19.71 3.20 -44.01
N GLY A 59 20.69 4.11 -44.06
CA GLY A 59 20.57 5.37 -44.81
C GLY A 59 20.23 5.15 -46.30
N GLU A 60 20.77 4.10 -46.92
CA GLU A 60 20.47 3.77 -48.32
C GLU A 60 19.04 3.23 -48.52
N ASP A 61 18.42 2.65 -47.49
CA ASP A 61 17.00 2.27 -47.57
C ASP A 61 16.12 3.53 -47.65
N HIS A 62 16.46 4.59 -46.90
CA HIS A 62 15.78 5.88 -46.97
C HIS A 62 15.90 6.53 -48.36
N GLU A 63 17.07 6.50 -48.98
CA GLU A 63 17.26 6.98 -50.37
C GLU A 63 16.32 6.26 -51.36
N GLU A 64 16.09 4.96 -51.18
CA GLU A 64 15.17 4.19 -52.01
C GLU A 64 13.69 4.44 -51.67
N ILE A 65 13.37 4.64 -50.38
CA ILE A 65 12.01 4.87 -49.88
C ILE A 65 11.49 6.26 -50.26
N VAL A 66 12.31 7.31 -50.30
CA VAL A 66 11.90 8.67 -50.72
C VAL A 66 11.35 8.69 -52.17
N ASN A 67 11.67 7.69 -52.99
CA ASN A 67 11.10 7.51 -54.33
C ASN A 67 9.72 6.84 -54.35
N LEU A 68 9.17 6.45 -53.19
CA LEU A 68 7.84 5.86 -53.04
C LEU A 68 6.78 6.97 -53.14
N LYS A 69 5.86 6.85 -54.11
CA LYS A 69 4.69 7.72 -54.22
C LYS A 69 3.47 6.97 -53.71
N GLN A 70 3.08 7.16 -52.45
CA GLN A 70 1.88 6.50 -51.89
C GLN A 70 0.60 7.24 -52.29
N VAL A 71 -0.30 6.52 -52.96
CA VAL A 71 -1.68 7.00 -53.19
C VAL A 71 -2.38 7.09 -51.83
N ARG A 72 -3.23 8.09 -51.65
CA ARG A 72 -4.07 8.27 -50.44
C ARG A 72 -5.55 8.08 -50.77
N GLY A 73 -6.09 8.93 -51.65
CA GLY A 73 -7.45 8.84 -52.17
C GLY A 73 -7.52 8.17 -53.55
N ILE A 74 -8.57 7.37 -53.81
CA ILE A 74 -8.92 6.87 -55.16
C ILE A 74 -10.39 7.07 -55.49
N THR A 75 -10.70 7.27 -56.77
CA THR A 75 -12.07 7.15 -57.26
C THR A 75 -12.14 6.49 -58.63
N MET A 76 -13.36 6.16 -59.07
CA MET A 76 -13.64 5.40 -60.28
C MET A 76 -14.69 6.13 -61.13
N ASN A 77 -14.48 6.15 -62.44
CA ASN A 77 -15.50 6.54 -63.41
C ASN A 77 -15.32 5.70 -64.68
N GLY A 78 -16.36 4.97 -65.10
CA GLY A 78 -16.33 4.21 -66.35
C GLY A 78 -15.18 3.21 -66.48
N GLY A 79 -14.75 2.59 -65.37
CA GLY A 79 -13.61 1.68 -65.30
C GLY A 79 -12.22 2.35 -65.38
N GLN A 80 -12.17 3.68 -65.43
CA GLN A 80 -10.95 4.46 -65.25
C GLN A 80 -10.81 4.83 -63.77
N MET A 81 -9.66 4.49 -63.19
CA MET A 81 -9.30 4.87 -61.81
C MET A 81 -8.55 6.20 -61.84
N TYR A 82 -8.86 7.06 -60.88
CA TYR A 82 -8.14 8.29 -60.58
C TYR A 82 -7.59 8.19 -59.16
N GLY A 83 -6.43 8.80 -58.89
CA GLY A 83 -5.85 8.83 -57.55
C GLY A 83 -5.21 10.16 -57.22
N ARG A 84 -5.26 10.50 -55.93
CA ARG A 84 -4.49 11.58 -55.28
C ARG A 84 -3.40 10.95 -54.44
N TYR A 85 -2.18 11.47 -54.51
CA TYR A 85 -1.09 11.05 -53.62
C TYR A 85 -1.19 11.72 -52.25
N ALA A 86 -0.54 11.11 -51.27
CA ALA A 86 -0.45 11.68 -49.92
C ALA A 86 0.41 12.97 -49.86
N VAL A 87 1.38 13.11 -50.77
CA VAL A 87 2.33 14.24 -50.81
C VAL A 87 2.34 14.94 -52.17
N ALA A 88 2.11 14.21 -53.27
CA ALA A 88 2.03 14.83 -54.59
C ALA A 88 0.64 15.40 -54.87
N THR A 89 0.65 16.48 -55.66
CA THR A 89 -0.42 17.50 -55.72
C THR A 89 -1.31 17.30 -56.94
N ASP A 90 -0.75 16.67 -57.98
CA ASP A 90 -1.44 16.34 -59.23
C ASP A 90 -2.50 15.24 -59.05
N LEU A 91 -3.48 15.23 -59.94
CA LEU A 91 -4.39 14.10 -60.12
C LEU A 91 -3.78 13.09 -61.10
N GLU A 92 -3.48 11.87 -60.67
CA GLU A 92 -3.01 10.82 -61.59
C GLU A 92 -4.17 9.96 -62.12
N ILE A 93 -4.19 9.76 -63.44
CA ILE A 93 -5.04 8.76 -64.10
C ILE A 93 -4.33 7.41 -64.01
N ILE A 94 -4.84 6.52 -63.16
CA ILE A 94 -4.23 5.23 -62.86
C ILE A 94 -4.84 4.16 -63.79
N ASN A 95 -4.20 3.89 -64.93
CA ASN A 95 -4.70 2.91 -65.89
C ASN A 95 -4.60 1.47 -65.35
N PRO A 96 -5.72 0.71 -65.23
CA PRO A 96 -5.70 -0.63 -64.63
C PRO A 96 -4.81 -1.68 -65.28
N VAL A 97 -4.41 -1.51 -66.56
CA VAL A 97 -3.51 -2.45 -67.26
C VAL A 97 -2.59 -1.70 -68.24
N GLY A 98 -1.69 -0.87 -67.75
CA GLY A 98 -0.64 -0.27 -68.60
C GLY A 98 0.33 0.63 -67.84
N ARG A 99 1.60 0.66 -68.27
CA ARG A 99 2.69 1.47 -67.67
C ARG A 99 2.56 2.99 -67.90
N PHE A 100 1.34 3.48 -68.12
CA PHE A 100 1.05 4.89 -68.36
C PHE A 100 0.03 5.34 -67.33
N ALA A 101 0.55 5.80 -66.19
CA ALA A 101 -0.12 6.86 -65.49
C ALA A 101 -0.02 8.14 -66.35
N ARG A 102 -1.02 9.03 -66.21
CA ARG A 102 -0.95 10.38 -66.75
C ARG A 102 -1.27 11.35 -65.64
N ASP A 103 -0.28 12.14 -65.29
CA ASP A 103 -0.36 13.25 -64.36
C ASP A 103 -1.19 14.36 -65.03
N LEU A 104 -2.21 14.85 -64.33
CA LEU A 104 -3.02 16.00 -64.70
C LEU A 104 -2.72 17.11 -63.68
N PRO A 105 -1.91 18.12 -64.05
CA PRO A 105 -1.62 19.23 -63.15
C PRO A 105 -2.89 20.02 -62.87
N LEU A 106 -3.01 20.49 -61.64
CA LEU A 106 -4.17 21.26 -61.17
C LEU A 106 -3.96 22.77 -61.38
N SER A 107 -5.05 23.54 -61.41
CA SER A 107 -5.02 24.97 -61.75
C SER A 107 -4.69 25.91 -60.59
N GLU A 108 -4.92 25.47 -59.36
CA GLU A 108 -4.65 26.21 -58.12
C GLU A 108 -3.59 25.50 -57.27
N GLU A 109 -3.13 26.18 -56.22
CA GLU A 109 -2.06 25.71 -55.34
C GLU A 109 -2.41 24.42 -54.58
N PRO A 110 -1.41 23.68 -54.06
CA PRO A 110 -1.55 22.26 -53.78
C PRO A 110 -2.34 21.95 -52.51
N TYR A 111 -3.66 21.78 -52.65
CA TYR A 111 -4.49 21.34 -51.53
C TYR A 111 -4.07 19.96 -51.00
N TYR A 112 -3.81 19.87 -49.70
CA TYR A 112 -3.74 18.60 -49.00
C TYR A 112 -5.14 17.98 -48.96
N THR A 113 -5.28 16.76 -49.49
CA THR A 113 -6.57 16.06 -49.56
C THR A 113 -6.44 14.61 -49.15
N THR A 114 -7.41 14.11 -48.40
CA THR A 114 -7.35 12.79 -47.77
C THR A 114 -8.06 11.70 -48.54
N ASP A 115 -9.18 12.01 -49.19
CA ASP A 115 -9.96 11.08 -49.99
C ASP A 115 -10.60 11.80 -51.21
N ILE A 116 -11.04 11.03 -52.22
CA ILE A 116 -11.68 11.58 -53.42
C ILE A 116 -12.87 10.73 -53.88
N THR A 117 -13.89 11.38 -54.44
CA THR A 117 -15.07 10.73 -55.03
C THR A 117 -15.41 11.31 -56.40
N PHE A 118 -16.12 10.55 -57.24
CA PHE A 118 -16.59 11.01 -58.54
C PHE A 118 -18.11 11.20 -58.55
N GLY A 119 -18.59 12.32 -59.08
CA GLY A 119 -20.02 12.64 -59.16
C GLY A 119 -20.33 13.73 -60.18
N GLN A 120 -21.46 13.64 -60.87
CA GLN A 120 -21.95 14.63 -61.86
C GLN A 120 -20.94 15.00 -62.99
N GLY A 121 -19.89 14.21 -63.23
CA GLY A 121 -18.85 14.50 -64.22
C GLY A 121 -17.55 15.07 -63.64
N MET A 122 -17.54 15.40 -62.35
CA MET A 122 -16.44 16.00 -61.60
C MET A 122 -15.86 15.01 -60.59
N ILE A 123 -14.63 15.26 -60.15
CA ILE A 123 -14.07 14.66 -58.94
C ILE A 123 -14.21 15.68 -57.81
N TYR A 124 -14.55 15.20 -56.62
CA TYR A 124 -14.57 15.99 -55.40
C TYR A 124 -13.57 15.43 -54.40
N ALA A 125 -12.89 16.30 -53.65
CA ALA A 125 -11.82 15.92 -52.74
C ALA A 125 -12.07 16.45 -51.32
N ALA A 126 -11.72 15.63 -50.34
CA ALA A 126 -11.87 15.92 -48.92
C ALA A 126 -10.69 16.77 -48.42
N GLY A 127 -10.95 17.99 -47.96
CA GLY A 127 -9.98 18.85 -47.27
C GLY A 127 -10.08 18.68 -45.74
N PRO A 128 -9.02 18.18 -45.07
CA PRO A 128 -9.04 17.93 -43.62
C PRO A 128 -8.57 19.13 -42.79
N GLU A 129 -7.98 20.14 -43.42
CA GLU A 129 -7.41 21.34 -42.81
C GLU A 129 -8.27 22.55 -43.20
N PRO A 130 -8.51 23.50 -42.29
CA PRO A 130 -9.35 24.66 -42.58
C PRO A 130 -8.61 25.65 -43.48
N VAL A 131 -9.36 26.42 -44.28
CA VAL A 131 -8.77 27.49 -45.10
C VAL A 131 -8.30 28.63 -44.17
N PRO A 132 -7.07 29.17 -44.32
CA PRO A 132 -6.63 30.33 -43.55
C PRO A 132 -7.55 31.53 -43.79
N ALA A 133 -7.92 32.25 -42.71
CA ALA A 133 -8.88 33.36 -42.77
C ALA A 133 -8.45 34.54 -43.67
N GLU A 134 -7.19 34.60 -44.11
CA GLU A 134 -6.68 35.61 -45.04
C GLU A 134 -6.97 35.29 -46.53
N GLU A 135 -7.41 34.07 -46.87
CA GLU A 135 -7.66 33.64 -48.27
C GLU A 135 -9.14 33.70 -48.68
N VAL A 136 -10.06 34.01 -47.75
CA VAL A 136 -11.51 34.10 -48.02
C VAL A 136 -11.93 35.55 -48.35
N GLU A 137 -11.29 36.17 -49.35
CA GLU A 137 -11.88 37.35 -50.01
C GLU A 137 -12.92 36.89 -51.05
N GLU A 138 -14.19 37.26 -50.87
CA GLU A 138 -15.23 37.09 -51.89
C GLU A 138 -14.76 37.71 -53.23
N PRO A 139 -15.08 37.09 -54.38
CA PRO A 139 -14.67 37.64 -55.67
C PRO A 139 -15.27 39.03 -55.89
N ALA A 140 -14.40 40.05 -55.89
CA ALA A 140 -14.80 41.43 -56.11
C ALA A 140 -15.60 41.56 -57.43
N PRO A 141 -16.71 42.34 -57.43
CA PRO A 141 -17.59 42.42 -58.58
C PRO A 141 -16.86 43.02 -59.80
N GLU A 142 -17.16 42.49 -60.99
CA GLU A 142 -16.56 42.92 -62.27
C GLU A 142 -16.66 44.44 -62.48
N GLU A 143 -15.56 45.18 -62.33
CA GLU A 143 -15.47 46.56 -62.84
C GLU A 143 -15.07 46.57 -64.33
N GLU A 144 -15.78 47.42 -65.08
CA GLU A 144 -15.76 47.43 -66.54
C GLU A 144 -14.40 47.79 -67.15
N ALA A 145 -14.03 47.08 -68.21
CA ALA A 145 -12.83 47.38 -68.99
C ALA A 145 -12.91 48.76 -69.68
N VAL A 146 -12.05 49.69 -69.28
CA VAL A 146 -11.72 50.91 -70.05
C VAL A 146 -10.20 50.98 -70.25
N GLY A 147 -9.76 50.94 -71.51
CA GLY A 147 -8.33 50.82 -71.87
C GLY A 147 -7.61 52.14 -72.18
N ALA A 148 -6.47 51.98 -72.88
CA ALA A 148 -5.43 52.98 -73.23
C ALA A 148 -4.40 53.22 -72.09
N THR A 149 -3.07 53.31 -72.32
CA THR A 149 -2.28 53.33 -73.58
C THR A 149 -0.81 52.94 -73.34
N GLU A 150 -0.05 52.68 -74.41
CA GLU A 150 1.40 52.38 -74.42
C GLU A 150 2.31 53.55 -73.95
N GLN A 151 3.45 53.22 -73.31
CA GLN A 151 4.85 53.69 -73.54
C GLN A 151 5.73 53.24 -72.35
N VAL A 152 6.75 52.37 -72.44
CA VAL A 152 8.06 52.36 -73.17
C VAL A 152 9.14 53.25 -72.51
N GLU A 153 10.34 52.67 -72.33
CA GLU A 153 11.58 53.18 -71.65
C GLU A 153 11.53 53.28 -70.11
N GLY A 154 12.59 53.02 -69.33
CA GLY A 154 13.95 52.53 -69.63
C GLY A 154 14.96 52.87 -68.49
N ASN A 155 16.06 52.11 -68.41
CA ASN A 155 17.30 52.33 -67.60
C ASN A 155 17.35 52.09 -66.06
N ASP A 156 18.17 51.08 -65.71
CA ASP A 156 19.44 51.17 -64.96
C ASP A 156 19.57 51.87 -63.58
N ALA A 157 19.72 51.01 -62.56
CA ALA A 157 20.95 50.79 -61.77
C ALA A 157 21.43 51.75 -60.65
N ALA A 158 22.16 51.11 -59.69
CA ALA A 158 23.02 51.64 -58.62
C ALA A 158 22.32 52.32 -57.41
N VAL A 159 22.31 51.70 -56.22
CA VAL A 159 23.41 51.65 -55.21
C VAL A 159 23.67 52.99 -54.52
N GLU A 160 23.21 53.14 -53.28
CA GLU A 160 24.11 53.41 -52.13
C GLU A 160 23.40 53.26 -50.77
N SER A 161 24.18 52.87 -49.76
CA SER A 161 23.83 52.72 -48.35
C SER A 161 23.94 54.03 -47.58
N ILE A 162 23.08 54.28 -46.58
CA ILE A 162 23.38 55.21 -45.46
C ILE A 162 22.95 54.60 -44.12
N GLU A 163 23.85 54.64 -43.14
CA GLU A 163 23.64 54.20 -41.76
C GLU A 163 22.93 55.24 -40.88
N SER A 164 22.46 54.77 -39.72
CA SER A 164 22.38 55.48 -38.43
C SER A 164 21.25 56.50 -38.21
N GLY A 165 20.64 56.42 -37.02
CA GLY A 165 19.55 57.31 -36.62
C GLY A 165 18.92 56.97 -35.27
N ALA A 166 19.73 56.62 -34.26
CA ALA A 166 19.22 56.46 -32.89
C ALA A 166 18.96 57.84 -32.25
N ALA A 167 17.75 58.06 -31.72
CA ALA A 167 17.43 59.22 -30.89
C ALA A 167 16.34 58.87 -29.87
N ASP A 168 16.68 58.95 -28.58
CA ASP A 168 15.71 59.00 -27.48
C ASP A 168 14.83 60.26 -27.59
N THR A 169 13.52 60.11 -27.41
CA THR A 169 12.72 61.14 -26.70
C THR A 169 11.66 60.52 -25.83
N ALA A 170 11.67 60.96 -24.57
CA ALA A 170 10.87 60.50 -23.46
C ALA A 170 9.36 60.80 -23.57
N ASP A 171 8.57 59.89 -22.97
CA ASP A 171 7.61 60.21 -21.91
C ASP A 171 6.44 61.16 -22.22
N THR A 172 5.36 60.58 -22.74
CA THR A 172 3.99 61.02 -22.40
C THR A 172 3.12 59.80 -22.11
N ALA A 173 2.84 59.55 -20.83
CA ALA A 173 1.73 58.70 -20.44
C ALA A 173 0.41 59.43 -20.73
N ASP A 174 -0.41 58.88 -21.62
CA ASP A 174 -1.83 59.24 -21.70
C ASP A 174 -2.67 57.95 -21.76
N THR A 175 -3.77 57.94 -21.01
CA THR A 175 -4.59 56.75 -20.80
C THR A 175 -5.59 56.60 -21.93
N ALA A 176 -5.22 55.85 -22.98
CA ALA A 176 -6.17 55.32 -23.94
C ALA A 176 -6.75 54.01 -23.40
N ASP A 177 -8.02 54.08 -23.00
CA ASP A 177 -8.86 52.93 -22.62
C ASP A 177 -9.18 52.15 -23.90
N THR A 178 -8.28 51.24 -24.30
CA THR A 178 -8.52 50.34 -25.43
C THR A 178 -9.56 49.33 -25.02
N ALA A 179 -10.79 49.53 -25.50
CA ALA A 179 -11.77 48.45 -25.55
C ALA A 179 -11.14 47.28 -26.29
N GLU A 180 -11.06 46.13 -25.63
CA GLU A 180 -10.86 44.85 -26.29
C GLU A 180 -12.08 44.64 -27.18
N GLU A 181 -11.96 44.95 -28.47
CA GLU A 181 -12.85 44.37 -29.47
C GLU A 181 -12.61 42.86 -29.43
N GLU A 182 -13.54 42.13 -28.83
CA GLU A 182 -13.67 40.69 -29.03
C GLU A 182 -13.84 40.46 -30.54
N ILE A 183 -12.73 40.11 -31.20
CA ILE A 183 -12.79 39.50 -32.52
C ILE A 183 -13.50 38.16 -32.28
N GLU A 184 -14.75 38.05 -32.72
CA GLU A 184 -15.37 36.75 -32.94
C GLU A 184 -14.49 36.02 -33.96
N GLU A 185 -13.63 35.12 -33.47
CA GLU A 185 -12.93 34.16 -34.33
C GLU A 185 -14.00 33.38 -35.10
N ALA A 186 -14.07 33.60 -36.41
CA ALA A 186 -15.00 32.88 -37.27
C ALA A 186 -14.75 31.37 -37.12
N GLU A 187 -15.82 30.57 -37.05
CA GLU A 187 -15.68 29.12 -36.95
C GLU A 187 -14.88 28.60 -38.18
N PRO A 188 -13.86 27.75 -37.98
CA PRO A 188 -12.97 27.35 -39.07
C PRO A 188 -13.71 26.47 -40.08
N GLU A 189 -13.82 26.95 -41.32
CA GLU A 189 -14.42 26.20 -42.42
C GLU A 189 -13.42 25.28 -43.10
N TYR A 190 -13.81 24.02 -43.25
CA TYR A 190 -13.04 22.97 -43.92
C TYR A 190 -13.52 22.82 -45.38
N PRO A 191 -12.63 22.93 -46.36
CA PRO A 191 -13.01 22.98 -47.77
C PRO A 191 -13.30 21.59 -48.34
N ILE A 192 -14.38 21.50 -49.12
CA ILE A 192 -14.55 20.47 -50.14
C ILE A 192 -14.05 21.06 -51.45
N TYR A 193 -13.14 20.37 -52.14
CA TYR A 193 -12.62 20.81 -53.43
C TYR A 193 -13.34 20.12 -54.59
N TYR A 194 -13.46 20.79 -55.73
CA TYR A 194 -13.79 20.17 -57.01
C TYR A 194 -12.54 20.06 -57.90
N ILE A 195 -12.53 19.08 -58.80
CA ILE A 195 -11.50 18.86 -59.82
C ILE A 195 -12.18 18.36 -61.11
N ASP A 196 -11.99 19.06 -62.22
CA ASP A 196 -12.40 18.61 -63.55
C ASP A 196 -11.35 17.63 -64.13
N PRO A 197 -11.67 16.32 -64.25
CA PRO A 197 -10.71 15.30 -64.72
C PRO A 197 -10.33 15.42 -66.20
N ARG A 198 -10.92 16.37 -66.95
CA ARG A 198 -10.67 16.56 -68.40
C ARG A 198 -9.54 17.54 -68.67
N ASN A 199 -9.37 18.56 -67.81
CA ASN A 199 -8.45 19.68 -68.01
C ASN A 199 -7.60 20.03 -66.77
N GLY A 200 -7.94 19.52 -65.58
CA GLY A 200 -7.24 19.82 -64.33
C GLY A 200 -7.78 21.05 -63.58
N ASN A 201 -8.85 21.67 -64.06
CA ASN A 201 -9.42 22.85 -63.41
C ASN A 201 -10.00 22.47 -62.03
N SER A 202 -9.46 23.05 -60.98
CA SER A 202 -9.80 22.79 -59.58
C SER A 202 -10.09 24.08 -58.83
N GLY A 203 -10.78 23.97 -57.70
CA GLY A 203 -11.12 25.08 -56.82
C GLY A 203 -11.83 24.58 -55.56
N VAL A 204 -12.05 25.46 -54.60
CA VAL A 204 -12.98 25.20 -53.49
C VAL A 204 -14.42 25.17 -54.03
N LEU A 205 -15.19 24.17 -53.60
CA LEU A 205 -16.63 24.03 -53.91
C LEU A 205 -17.50 24.68 -52.83
N THR A 206 -17.18 24.41 -51.56
CA THR A 206 -17.86 24.94 -50.37
C THR A 206 -17.05 24.65 -49.11
N GLY A 207 -17.25 25.42 -48.05
CA GLY A 207 -16.78 25.11 -46.69
C GLY A 207 -17.81 24.31 -45.88
N ILE A 208 -17.33 23.55 -44.90
CA ILE A 208 -18.17 22.87 -43.88
C ILE A 208 -17.54 23.04 -42.49
N GLY A 209 -18.37 23.07 -41.43
CA GLY A 209 -17.90 23.26 -40.04
C GLY A 209 -17.27 22.05 -39.35
N ASP A 210 -16.83 21.02 -40.09
CA ASP A 210 -16.15 19.82 -39.57
C ASP A 210 -15.12 19.30 -40.58
N ALA A 211 -14.01 18.74 -40.11
CA ALA A 211 -12.90 18.31 -40.96
C ALA A 211 -13.30 17.16 -41.89
N CYS A 212 -13.39 17.41 -43.20
CA CYS A 212 -13.70 16.34 -44.17
C CYS A 212 -12.47 15.42 -44.33
N GLN A 213 -12.45 14.29 -43.62
CA GLN A 213 -11.40 13.26 -43.78
C GLN A 213 -11.72 12.28 -44.90
N ALA A 214 -12.99 12.00 -45.16
CA ALA A 214 -13.42 11.06 -46.18
C ALA A 214 -14.64 11.57 -46.93
N ILE A 215 -14.73 11.34 -48.25
CA ILE A 215 -15.80 11.92 -49.08
C ILE A 215 -16.41 10.90 -50.03
N ALA A 216 -17.74 10.88 -50.12
CA ALA A 216 -18.48 10.05 -51.07
C ALA A 216 -19.62 10.80 -51.76
N TYR A 217 -19.78 10.57 -53.06
CA TYR A 217 -20.94 11.02 -53.81
C TYR A 217 -22.03 9.94 -53.80
N LEU A 218 -23.24 10.30 -53.39
CA LEU A 218 -24.40 9.42 -53.39
C LEU A 218 -25.70 10.23 -53.59
N ASN A 219 -26.57 9.77 -54.49
CA ASN A 219 -27.92 10.32 -54.69
C ASN A 219 -27.99 11.86 -54.81
N ASN A 220 -27.12 12.43 -55.66
CA ASN A 220 -27.04 13.88 -55.88
C ASN A 220 -26.60 14.70 -54.64
N SER A 221 -25.90 14.08 -53.70
CA SER A 221 -25.27 14.73 -52.54
C SER A 221 -23.83 14.24 -52.36
N LEU A 222 -22.98 15.08 -51.79
CA LEU A 222 -21.72 14.67 -51.19
C LEU A 222 -21.95 14.36 -49.71
N TYR A 223 -21.19 13.42 -49.21
CA TYR A 223 -21.12 13.05 -47.81
C TYR A 223 -19.67 13.17 -47.37
N CYS A 224 -19.40 14.08 -46.43
CA CYS A 224 -18.12 14.20 -45.74
C CYS A 224 -18.21 13.51 -44.38
N ALA A 225 -17.19 12.74 -44.04
CA ALA A 225 -17.02 12.17 -42.70
C ALA A 225 -15.76 12.74 -42.04
N GLY A 226 -15.96 13.33 -40.86
CA GLY A 226 -14.95 13.86 -39.95
C GLY A 226 -15.25 13.42 -38.52
N SER A 227 -15.37 14.39 -37.61
CA SER A 227 -16.00 14.14 -36.30
C SER A 227 -17.53 13.95 -36.41
N GLN A 228 -18.11 14.41 -37.52
CA GLN A 228 -19.51 14.30 -37.90
C GLN A 228 -19.65 13.71 -39.31
N LEU A 229 -20.85 13.22 -39.64
CA LEU A 229 -21.25 12.92 -41.00
C LEU A 229 -22.07 14.10 -41.52
N VAL A 230 -21.50 14.85 -42.46
CA VAL A 230 -22.13 16.04 -43.08
C VAL A 230 -22.56 15.69 -44.50
N ARG A 231 -23.81 16.03 -44.86
CA ARG A 231 -24.35 15.88 -46.23
C ARG A 231 -24.43 17.25 -46.89
N VAL A 232 -23.78 17.41 -48.04
CA VAL A 232 -23.87 18.60 -48.89
C VAL A 232 -24.68 18.24 -50.14
N PRO A 233 -25.92 18.71 -50.31
CA PRO A 233 -26.68 18.52 -51.54
C PRO A 233 -25.95 19.16 -52.73
N LEU A 234 -26.03 18.54 -53.92
CA LEU A 234 -25.53 19.12 -55.17
C LEU A 234 -26.67 19.36 -56.14
N GLU A 235 -26.83 20.60 -56.61
CA GLU A 235 -27.76 20.93 -57.70
C GLU A 235 -26.97 21.47 -58.91
N ASN A 236 -26.99 20.73 -60.03
CA ASN A 236 -26.28 21.08 -61.28
C ASN A 236 -24.75 21.33 -61.15
N GLY A 237 -24.11 20.84 -60.08
CA GLY A 237 -22.69 21.02 -59.80
C GLY A 237 -22.40 22.10 -58.75
N GLU A 238 -23.41 22.86 -58.33
CA GLU A 238 -23.31 23.82 -57.22
C GLU A 238 -23.66 23.12 -55.89
N ALA A 239 -22.96 23.50 -54.82
CA ALA A 239 -23.24 23.01 -53.47
C ALA A 239 -24.39 23.77 -52.81
N GLY A 240 -25.32 23.04 -52.21
CA GLY A 240 -26.31 23.58 -51.29
C GLY A 240 -25.84 23.57 -49.83
N GLU A 241 -26.68 24.09 -48.95
CA GLU A 241 -26.44 24.15 -47.50
C GLU A 241 -25.99 22.80 -46.89
N PRO A 242 -24.87 22.75 -46.16
CA PRO A 242 -24.44 21.55 -45.43
C PRO A 242 -25.41 21.13 -44.32
N GLU A 243 -25.77 19.85 -44.28
CA GLU A 243 -26.65 19.25 -43.25
C GLU A 243 -25.86 18.25 -42.40
N ILE A 244 -25.70 18.53 -41.10
CA ILE A 244 -25.14 17.56 -40.14
C ILE A 244 -26.15 16.42 -39.97
N ILE A 245 -25.77 15.22 -40.41
CA ILE A 245 -26.59 14.01 -40.28
C ILE A 245 -26.41 13.37 -38.89
N ARG A 246 -25.16 13.32 -38.40
CA ARG A 246 -24.82 12.60 -37.17
C ARG A 246 -23.43 12.94 -36.63
N ASP A 247 -23.28 13.02 -35.31
CA ASP A 247 -21.98 12.90 -34.66
C ASP A 247 -21.42 11.46 -34.80
N LEU A 248 -20.15 11.36 -35.21
CA LEU A 248 -19.42 10.10 -35.38
C LEU A 248 -18.53 9.76 -34.17
N ASP A 249 -18.74 10.40 -33.02
CA ASP A 249 -18.11 9.98 -31.75
C ASP A 249 -18.72 8.65 -31.27
N PHE A 250 -18.15 7.55 -31.78
CA PHE A 250 -18.43 6.20 -31.34
C PHE A 250 -17.75 5.98 -29.99
N ALA A 251 -18.50 6.15 -28.89
CA ALA A 251 -18.04 6.00 -27.50
C ALA A 251 -17.42 4.60 -27.18
N THR A 252 -16.16 4.42 -27.56
CA THR A 252 -15.37 3.17 -27.50
C THR A 252 -13.97 3.46 -26.93
N GLU A 253 -13.23 2.42 -26.54
CA GLU A 253 -11.89 2.60 -25.92
C GLU A 253 -10.82 3.10 -26.91
N GLU A 254 -11.02 2.90 -28.22
CA GLU A 254 -10.25 3.47 -29.32
C GLU A 254 -11.27 4.14 -30.26
N PRO A 255 -11.15 5.43 -30.63
CA PRO A 255 -12.14 6.09 -31.47
C PRO A 255 -12.19 5.45 -32.86
N THR A 256 -13.39 5.28 -33.41
CA THR A 256 -13.59 4.88 -34.81
C THR A 256 -13.44 6.11 -35.69
N VAL A 257 -12.40 6.14 -36.51
CA VAL A 257 -12.12 7.23 -37.45
C VAL A 257 -12.33 6.73 -38.88
N ILE A 258 -13.07 7.49 -39.68
CA ILE A 258 -13.38 7.16 -41.07
C ILE A 258 -12.35 7.84 -41.97
N THR A 259 -11.47 7.06 -42.58
CA THR A 259 -10.40 7.59 -43.45
C THR A 259 -10.81 7.71 -44.92
N GLY A 260 -11.80 6.94 -45.36
CA GLY A 260 -12.24 6.87 -46.75
C GLY A 260 -13.67 6.35 -46.90
N LEU A 261 -14.41 6.85 -47.90
CA LEU A 261 -15.86 6.67 -48.03
C LEU A 261 -16.27 6.41 -49.50
N THR A 262 -17.23 5.51 -49.74
CA THR A 262 -17.83 5.31 -51.08
C THR A 262 -19.32 4.99 -50.97
N ALA A 263 -20.08 5.23 -52.04
CA ALA A 263 -21.40 4.63 -52.21
C ALA A 263 -21.33 3.09 -52.29
N SER A 264 -22.37 2.40 -51.82
CA SER A 264 -22.60 0.99 -52.12
C SER A 264 -23.07 0.80 -53.57
N ALA A 265 -22.80 -0.38 -54.13
CA ALA A 265 -23.16 -0.78 -55.49
C ALA A 265 -24.67 -0.66 -55.79
N GLU A 266 -25.52 -0.76 -54.78
CA GLU A 266 -26.97 -0.59 -54.87
C GLU A 266 -27.43 0.88 -54.74
N GLY A 267 -26.55 1.80 -54.35
CA GLY A 267 -26.89 3.20 -54.05
C GLY A 267 -27.71 3.38 -52.77
N THR A 268 -27.66 2.42 -51.83
CA THR A 268 -28.50 2.40 -50.62
C THR A 268 -27.75 2.65 -49.32
N ALA A 269 -26.41 2.55 -49.32
CA ALA A 269 -25.58 2.74 -48.13
C ALA A 269 -24.28 3.46 -48.48
N LEU A 270 -23.66 4.09 -47.48
CA LEU A 270 -22.26 4.53 -47.56
C LEU A 270 -21.37 3.44 -46.95
N LEU A 271 -20.23 3.17 -47.58
CA LEU A 271 -19.22 2.24 -47.10
C LEU A 271 -18.00 3.03 -46.62
N ALA A 272 -17.77 3.01 -45.32
CA ALA A 272 -16.70 3.73 -44.65
C ALA A 272 -15.55 2.80 -44.29
N THR A 273 -14.31 3.22 -44.50
CA THR A 273 -13.11 2.53 -44.03
C THR A 273 -12.74 2.99 -42.62
N ASP A 274 -12.72 2.05 -41.68
CA ASP A 274 -12.26 2.22 -40.30
C ASP A 274 -10.91 1.52 -40.18
N THR A 275 -9.85 2.31 -40.24
CA THR A 275 -8.46 1.84 -40.22
C THR A 275 -8.01 1.45 -38.81
N ASN A 276 -8.56 2.08 -37.78
CA ASN A 276 -8.26 1.82 -36.37
C ASN A 276 -8.67 0.39 -35.99
N HIS A 277 -9.85 -0.06 -36.45
CA HIS A 277 -10.37 -1.41 -36.19
C HIS A 277 -10.24 -2.40 -37.38
N PHE A 278 -9.61 -1.99 -38.48
CA PHE A 278 -9.41 -2.77 -39.71
C PHE A 278 -10.72 -3.36 -40.28
N GLN A 279 -11.73 -2.50 -40.50
CA GLN A 279 -13.06 -2.92 -40.97
C GLN A 279 -13.69 -1.93 -41.95
N ILE A 280 -14.71 -2.40 -42.68
CA ILE A 280 -15.64 -1.54 -43.43
C ILE A 280 -16.94 -1.41 -42.64
N LEU A 281 -17.41 -0.19 -42.44
CA LEU A 281 -18.71 0.13 -41.84
C LEU A 281 -19.72 0.44 -42.93
N PHE A 282 -20.95 -0.05 -42.77
CA PHE A 282 -22.06 0.23 -43.68
C PHE A 282 -22.98 1.23 -42.99
N LEU A 283 -22.95 2.48 -43.43
CA LEU A 283 -23.72 3.57 -42.84
C LEU A 283 -25.01 3.80 -43.63
N GLU A 284 -26.12 3.97 -42.92
CA GLU A 284 -27.39 4.45 -43.48
C GLU A 284 -27.25 5.94 -43.86
N PRO A 285 -27.40 6.34 -45.15
CA PRO A 285 -27.10 7.71 -45.60
C PRO A 285 -28.06 8.77 -45.04
N SER A 286 -29.18 8.35 -44.46
CA SER A 286 -30.21 9.24 -43.88
C SER A 286 -30.07 9.45 -42.36
N THR A 287 -29.31 8.61 -41.65
CA THR A 287 -29.18 8.66 -40.17
C THR A 287 -27.74 8.54 -39.66
N GLY A 288 -26.78 8.22 -40.53
CA GLY A 288 -25.40 7.90 -40.17
C GLY A 288 -25.26 6.62 -39.34
N GLU A 289 -26.32 5.83 -39.14
CA GLU A 289 -26.24 4.62 -38.30
C GLU A 289 -25.47 3.49 -38.97
N VAL A 290 -24.55 2.88 -38.22
CA VAL A 290 -23.83 1.66 -38.63
C VAL A 290 -24.80 0.48 -38.66
N GLN A 291 -25.27 0.12 -39.86
CA GLN A 291 -26.15 -1.04 -40.07
C GLN A 291 -25.42 -2.38 -39.84
N ARG A 292 -24.13 -2.44 -40.21
CA ARG A 292 -23.24 -3.59 -40.06
C ARG A 292 -21.78 -3.19 -40.23
N SER A 293 -20.86 -4.02 -39.72
CA SER A 293 -19.43 -3.95 -40.06
C SER A 293 -18.93 -5.21 -40.77
N LEU A 294 -17.76 -5.10 -41.42
CA LEU A 294 -17.07 -6.18 -42.12
C LEU A 294 -15.57 -6.11 -41.82
N LYS A 295 -15.04 -7.05 -41.04
CA LYS A 295 -13.61 -7.09 -40.70
C LYS A 295 -12.76 -7.52 -41.89
N LEU A 296 -11.68 -6.79 -42.13
CA LEU A 296 -10.74 -7.02 -43.23
C LEU A 296 -9.69 -8.07 -42.85
N ARG A 297 -9.48 -9.07 -43.71
CA ARG A 297 -8.51 -10.15 -43.50
C ARG A 297 -7.66 -10.44 -44.73
N SER A 298 -6.42 -10.85 -44.50
CA SER A 298 -5.50 -11.26 -45.56
C SER A 298 -6.03 -12.52 -46.25
N ALA A 299 -6.22 -12.47 -47.57
CA ALA A 299 -6.87 -13.56 -48.33
C ALA A 299 -6.26 -14.95 -48.09
N GLY A 300 -7.11 -15.96 -47.99
CA GLY A 300 -6.68 -17.34 -47.67
C GLY A 300 -6.20 -17.55 -46.24
N THR A 301 -6.36 -16.57 -45.34
CA THR A 301 -6.01 -16.67 -43.91
C THR A 301 -7.11 -16.08 -43.03
N GLU A 302 -7.14 -16.47 -41.75
CA GLU A 302 -8.01 -15.85 -40.73
C GLU A 302 -7.38 -14.60 -40.08
N LYS A 303 -6.17 -14.19 -40.51
CA LYS A 303 -5.48 -13.04 -39.92
C LYS A 303 -6.00 -11.73 -40.50
N ALA A 304 -6.13 -10.70 -39.67
CA ALA A 304 -6.40 -9.33 -40.10
C ALA A 304 -5.43 -8.90 -41.21
N TYR A 305 -5.88 -8.03 -42.11
CA TYR A 305 -4.98 -7.39 -43.07
C TYR A 305 -4.09 -6.39 -42.30
N PRO A 306 -2.74 -6.47 -42.42
CA PRO A 306 -1.84 -5.77 -41.50
C PRO A 306 -1.58 -4.30 -41.82
N PHE A 307 -2.09 -3.80 -42.95
CA PHE A 307 -1.97 -2.40 -43.38
C PHE A 307 -3.37 -1.76 -43.37
N GLY A 308 -3.45 -0.48 -43.03
CA GLY A 308 -4.71 0.27 -43.06
C GLY A 308 -5.22 0.39 -44.51
N ILE A 309 -6.54 0.50 -44.68
CA ILE A 309 -7.17 0.87 -45.96
C ILE A 309 -7.71 2.29 -45.83
N PHE A 310 -7.05 3.24 -46.48
CA PHE A 310 -7.26 4.68 -46.30
C PHE A 310 -8.34 5.25 -47.20
N SER A 311 -8.52 4.71 -48.39
CA SER A 311 -9.55 5.10 -49.35
C SER A 311 -10.19 3.87 -49.97
N ILE A 312 -11.41 4.02 -50.47
CA ILE A 312 -12.22 2.96 -51.06
C ILE A 312 -13.02 3.51 -52.24
N ALA A 313 -13.06 2.76 -53.34
CA ALA A 313 -13.86 3.10 -54.52
C ALA A 313 -14.53 1.88 -55.14
N TYR A 314 -15.74 2.06 -55.67
CA TYR A 314 -16.47 1.04 -56.40
C TYR A 314 -16.28 1.17 -57.92
N ASP A 315 -15.81 0.11 -58.58
CA ASP A 315 -15.79 0.03 -60.04
C ASP A 315 -17.07 -0.63 -60.55
N GLU A 316 -17.97 0.18 -61.12
CA GLU A 316 -19.24 -0.25 -61.72
C GLU A 316 -19.08 -1.26 -62.86
N ILE A 317 -17.96 -1.22 -63.61
CA ILE A 317 -17.75 -2.10 -64.78
C ILE A 317 -17.38 -3.52 -64.33
N THR A 318 -16.47 -3.65 -63.35
CA THR A 318 -16.06 -4.96 -62.84
C THR A 318 -16.84 -5.43 -61.62
N GLY A 319 -17.76 -4.61 -61.08
CA GLY A 319 -18.52 -4.91 -59.86
C GLY A 319 -17.62 -5.13 -58.64
N THR A 320 -16.47 -4.46 -58.60
CA THR A 320 -15.39 -4.73 -57.64
C THR A 320 -15.08 -3.48 -56.82
N TYR A 321 -14.96 -3.65 -55.51
CA TYR A 321 -14.45 -2.60 -54.64
C TYR A 321 -12.93 -2.67 -54.59
N TYR A 322 -12.30 -1.53 -54.84
CA TYR A 322 -10.89 -1.30 -54.67
C TYR A 322 -10.66 -0.46 -53.42
N GLY A 323 -9.54 -0.66 -52.74
CA GLY A 323 -9.11 0.17 -51.64
C GLY A 323 -7.62 0.50 -51.74
N VAL A 324 -7.20 1.54 -51.04
CA VAL A 324 -5.80 1.98 -50.98
C VAL A 324 -5.22 1.58 -49.64
N SER A 325 -4.19 0.74 -49.65
CA SER A 325 -3.35 0.53 -48.47
C SER A 325 -2.08 1.38 -48.54
N THR A 326 -1.22 1.33 -47.52
CA THR A 326 0.09 1.98 -47.54
C THR A 326 1.10 1.35 -48.51
N VAL A 327 0.82 0.14 -49.00
CA VAL A 327 1.79 -0.67 -49.79
C VAL A 327 1.30 -1.09 -51.17
N ALA A 328 0.00 -1.00 -51.44
CA ALA A 328 -0.63 -1.41 -52.69
C ALA A 328 -2.09 -0.94 -52.78
N ILE A 329 -2.61 -0.91 -54.01
CA ILE A 329 -4.07 -0.98 -54.24
C ILE A 329 -4.53 -2.42 -53.99
N VAL A 330 -5.65 -2.56 -53.29
CA VAL A 330 -6.27 -3.85 -52.94
C VAL A 330 -7.65 -4.00 -53.56
N ARG A 331 -8.11 -5.23 -53.73
CA ARG A 331 -9.52 -5.59 -53.94
C ARG A 331 -10.10 -6.12 -52.63
N ILE A 332 -11.33 -5.73 -52.35
CA ILE A 332 -12.05 -6.10 -51.13
C ILE A 332 -13.31 -6.89 -51.52
N ASP A 333 -13.41 -8.14 -51.04
CA ASP A 333 -14.64 -8.92 -51.16
C ASP A 333 -15.62 -8.50 -50.06
N MET A 334 -16.67 -7.75 -50.42
CA MET A 334 -17.67 -7.23 -49.47
C MET A 334 -18.59 -8.29 -48.82
N LYS A 335 -18.51 -9.55 -49.25
CA LYS A 335 -19.23 -10.66 -48.60
C LYS A 335 -18.36 -11.34 -47.55
N THR A 336 -17.08 -11.52 -47.85
CA THR A 336 -16.18 -12.27 -46.96
C THR A 336 -15.33 -11.36 -46.07
N GLY A 337 -14.90 -10.19 -46.56
CA GLY A 337 -13.87 -9.35 -45.94
C GLY A 337 -12.45 -9.73 -46.35
N GLU A 338 -12.27 -10.60 -47.36
CA GLU A 338 -10.94 -10.89 -47.89
C GLU A 338 -10.37 -9.72 -48.68
N VAL A 339 -9.14 -9.32 -48.33
CA VAL A 339 -8.33 -8.31 -49.00
C VAL A 339 -7.27 -8.99 -49.86
N ARG A 340 -7.18 -8.58 -51.13
CA ARG A 340 -6.20 -9.08 -52.12
C ARG A 340 -5.52 -7.93 -52.83
N GLU A 341 -4.21 -7.83 -52.69
CA GLU A 341 -3.41 -6.83 -53.40
C GLU A 341 -3.46 -7.03 -54.93
N VAL A 342 -3.46 -5.92 -55.67
CA VAL A 342 -3.62 -5.92 -57.12
C VAL A 342 -2.30 -5.62 -57.81
N SER A 343 -1.72 -6.64 -58.43
CA SER A 343 -0.48 -6.50 -59.20
C SER A 343 -0.63 -5.54 -60.38
N GLY A 344 0.35 -4.67 -60.59
CA GLY A 344 0.42 -3.74 -61.72
C GLY A 344 0.17 -2.27 -61.35
N PHE A 345 -0.47 -2.02 -60.21
CA PHE A 345 -0.60 -0.70 -59.61
C PHE A 345 0.61 -0.44 -58.72
N GLY A 346 1.47 0.51 -59.11
CA GLY A 346 2.74 0.76 -58.43
C GLY A 346 2.82 2.14 -57.81
N PHE A 347 3.03 2.19 -56.50
CA PHE A 347 3.31 3.41 -55.72
C PHE A 347 4.75 3.90 -55.91
N GLY A 348 5.15 4.16 -57.15
CA GLY A 348 6.56 4.40 -57.54
C GLY A 348 7.32 3.11 -57.87
N PRO A 349 8.66 3.08 -57.76
CA PRO A 349 9.47 1.94 -58.18
C PRO A 349 9.12 0.64 -57.43
N PRO A 350 9.05 -0.53 -58.11
CA PRO A 350 8.76 -1.81 -57.44
C PRO A 350 9.76 -2.17 -56.33
N LYS A 351 11.01 -1.71 -56.46
CA LYS A 351 12.07 -1.88 -55.46
C LYS A 351 11.75 -1.12 -54.16
N SER A 352 11.41 0.16 -54.26
CA SER A 352 11.00 1.01 -53.12
C SER A 352 9.81 0.41 -52.37
N GLN A 353 8.80 -0.07 -53.10
CA GLN A 353 7.63 -0.76 -52.51
C GLN A 353 8.01 -2.04 -51.75
N SER A 354 8.92 -2.86 -52.30
CA SER A 354 9.41 -4.06 -51.59
C SER A 354 10.20 -3.71 -50.34
N ILE A 355 11.09 -2.72 -50.39
CA ILE A 355 11.91 -2.26 -49.26
C ILE A 355 11.00 -1.72 -48.14
N TYR A 356 10.10 -0.80 -48.46
CA TYR A 356 9.14 -0.25 -47.50
C TYR A 356 8.34 -1.36 -46.80
N ARG A 357 7.81 -2.33 -47.56
CA ARG A 357 7.07 -3.47 -47.00
C ARG A 357 7.93 -4.36 -46.09
N GLU A 358 9.16 -4.66 -46.50
CA GLU A 358 10.09 -5.51 -45.74
C GLU A 358 10.53 -4.85 -44.42
N LEU A 359 10.59 -3.51 -44.37
CA LEU A 359 10.96 -2.73 -43.20
C LEU A 359 9.77 -2.38 -42.28
N VAL A 360 8.61 -1.98 -42.80
CA VAL A 360 7.42 -1.66 -41.97
C VAL A 360 6.83 -2.92 -41.32
N ALA A 361 6.82 -4.07 -42.00
CA ALA A 361 6.23 -5.29 -41.45
C ALA A 361 6.85 -5.76 -40.11
N PRO A 362 8.18 -5.73 -39.87
CA PRO A 362 8.76 -5.93 -38.54
C PRO A 362 8.46 -4.78 -37.58
N MET A 363 8.46 -3.51 -38.01
CA MET A 363 8.12 -2.38 -37.14
C MET A 363 6.72 -2.53 -36.52
N ILE A 364 5.70 -2.89 -37.31
CA ILE A 364 4.33 -3.16 -36.82
C ILE A 364 4.35 -4.20 -35.69
N ARG A 365 5.13 -5.29 -35.85
CA ARG A 365 5.26 -6.33 -34.83
C ARG A 365 5.99 -5.84 -33.57
N VAL A 366 7.00 -4.99 -33.72
CA VAL A 366 7.73 -4.39 -32.59
C VAL A 366 6.83 -3.43 -31.82
N ARG A 367 6.10 -2.53 -32.50
CA ARG A 367 5.15 -1.58 -31.89
C ARG A 367 4.07 -2.31 -31.08
N ILE A 368 3.35 -3.24 -31.70
CA ILE A 368 2.30 -4.05 -31.05
C ILE A 368 2.87 -4.90 -29.90
N GLY A 369 4.06 -5.49 -30.08
CA GLY A 369 4.70 -6.34 -29.07
C GLY A 369 5.22 -5.57 -27.85
N THR A 370 5.75 -4.36 -28.04
CA THR A 370 6.26 -3.50 -26.97
C THR A 370 5.16 -2.68 -26.29
N LYS A 371 4.04 -2.40 -26.98
CA LYS A 371 2.94 -1.52 -26.55
C LYS A 371 3.43 -0.09 -26.30
N ILE A 372 4.11 0.46 -27.30
CA ILE A 372 4.38 1.89 -27.49
C ILE A 372 3.36 2.45 -28.50
N THR A 373 3.10 3.75 -28.48
CA THR A 373 2.07 4.35 -29.34
C THR A 373 2.54 4.43 -30.78
N TYR A 374 3.72 5.03 -30.99
CA TYR A 374 4.32 5.31 -32.30
C TYR A 374 5.66 4.60 -32.45
N LEU A 375 5.99 4.21 -33.68
CA LEU A 375 7.31 3.71 -34.07
C LEU A 375 7.51 3.97 -35.56
N TYR A 376 8.41 4.90 -35.87
CA TYR A 376 8.60 5.46 -37.20
C TYR A 376 10.08 5.73 -37.48
N SER A 377 10.37 6.23 -38.68
CA SER A 377 11.63 6.89 -39.00
C SER A 377 11.39 8.13 -39.85
N ALA A 378 12.23 9.15 -39.65
CA ALA A 378 12.16 10.42 -40.36
C ALA A 378 13.55 10.87 -40.82
N ILE A 379 13.58 11.65 -41.89
CA ILE A 379 14.77 12.17 -42.58
C ILE A 379 14.80 13.69 -42.37
N LEU A 380 15.97 14.24 -42.04
CA LEU A 380 16.18 15.70 -42.04
C LEU A 380 16.52 16.13 -43.48
N VAL A 381 15.63 16.88 -44.12
CA VAL A 381 15.73 17.23 -45.55
C VAL A 381 16.72 18.40 -45.74
N ASP A 382 16.49 19.48 -44.98
CA ASP A 382 17.32 20.68 -44.90
C ASP A 382 17.76 20.93 -43.43
N ARG A 383 18.75 21.78 -43.13
CA ARG A 383 19.58 21.68 -41.91
C ARG A 383 19.32 22.56 -40.67
N GLU A 384 18.50 23.62 -40.59
CA GLU A 384 17.40 24.09 -41.46
C GLU A 384 16.16 23.16 -41.40
N THR A 385 16.11 22.41 -40.28
CA THR A 385 14.96 22.05 -39.39
C THR A 385 13.83 21.15 -39.89
N HIS A 386 13.59 20.99 -41.18
CA HIS A 386 12.41 20.26 -41.65
C HIS A 386 12.67 18.75 -41.70
N ILE A 387 11.81 17.98 -41.03
CA ILE A 387 11.84 16.52 -41.00
C ILE A 387 10.67 15.95 -41.80
N ASN A 388 10.96 14.96 -42.64
CA ASN A 388 9.94 14.24 -43.40
C ASN A 388 9.87 12.79 -42.93
N TYR A 389 8.67 12.31 -42.65
CA TYR A 389 8.40 10.93 -42.25
C TYR A 389 8.65 9.98 -43.44
N ALA A 390 9.24 8.81 -43.17
CA ALA A 390 9.70 7.87 -44.21
C ALA A 390 9.29 6.41 -43.95
N LEU A 391 9.19 5.98 -42.70
CA LEU A 391 8.57 4.70 -42.35
C LEU A 391 7.66 4.95 -41.16
N ASP A 392 6.45 4.43 -41.19
CA ASP A 392 5.58 4.43 -40.02
C ASP A 392 4.83 3.10 -39.90
N SER A 393 4.71 2.64 -38.64
CA SER A 393 4.09 1.38 -38.26
C SER A 393 2.80 1.54 -37.45
N THR A 394 2.35 2.78 -37.21
CA THR A 394 0.91 3.01 -37.21
C THR A 394 0.37 2.72 -38.62
N GLN A 395 -0.84 2.19 -38.69
CA GLN A 395 -1.49 1.75 -39.93
C GLN A 395 -2.98 2.10 -39.83
N SER A 396 -3.23 3.27 -39.25
CA SER A 396 -4.51 3.82 -38.82
C SER A 396 -4.63 5.26 -39.33
N ASP A 397 -5.71 5.94 -39.00
CA ASP A 397 -5.91 7.40 -39.14
C ASP A 397 -4.63 8.27 -39.05
N ILE A 398 -3.84 8.08 -37.99
CA ILE A 398 -2.61 8.84 -37.69
C ILE A 398 -1.37 8.41 -38.49
N HIS A 399 -1.54 7.66 -39.57
CA HIS A 399 -0.42 7.18 -40.37
C HIS A 399 0.28 8.30 -41.14
N SER A 400 1.57 8.46 -40.86
CA SER A 400 2.45 9.36 -41.62
C SER A 400 2.92 8.68 -42.91
N PHE A 401 2.36 9.09 -44.04
CA PHE A 401 2.78 8.64 -45.37
C PHE A 401 4.20 9.14 -45.69
N VAL A 402 4.89 8.41 -46.57
CA VAL A 402 6.26 8.69 -47.00
C VAL A 402 6.35 10.05 -47.66
N GLY A 403 7.23 10.90 -47.12
CA GLY A 403 7.51 12.23 -47.62
C GLY A 403 6.66 13.34 -47.00
N ILE A 404 5.66 13.04 -46.16
CA ILE A 404 4.94 14.05 -45.37
C ILE A 404 5.96 14.78 -44.48
N ALA A 405 5.99 16.10 -44.58
CA ALA A 405 6.74 16.97 -43.68
C ALA A 405 5.99 17.08 -42.33
N ASP A 406 6.75 17.18 -41.24
CA ASP A 406 6.20 17.59 -39.96
C ASP A 406 5.75 19.06 -40.03
N SER A 407 4.67 19.41 -39.32
CA SER A 407 4.18 20.80 -39.21
C SER A 407 5.21 21.70 -38.55
N ASN A 408 6.01 21.12 -37.64
CA ASN A 408 6.88 21.82 -36.73
C ASN A 408 8.37 21.66 -37.09
N PRO A 409 9.18 22.73 -36.94
CA PRO A 409 10.63 22.64 -37.11
C PRO A 409 11.25 21.75 -36.02
N ALA A 410 12.09 20.80 -36.44
CA ALA A 410 12.72 19.84 -35.53
C ALA A 410 13.52 20.52 -34.41
N GLU A 411 13.19 20.18 -33.16
CA GLU A 411 13.90 20.62 -31.96
C GLU A 411 15.41 20.36 -32.04
N ASP A 412 16.20 21.19 -31.36
CA ASP A 412 17.65 20.98 -31.23
C ASP A 412 18.03 19.58 -30.70
N ASN A 413 17.18 18.96 -29.88
CA ASN A 413 17.36 17.57 -29.42
C ASN A 413 17.30 16.54 -30.56
N ILE A 414 16.35 16.70 -31.49
CA ILE A 414 16.19 15.83 -32.67
C ILE A 414 17.33 16.11 -33.66
N ARG A 415 17.70 17.37 -33.83
CA ARG A 415 18.84 17.77 -34.68
C ARG A 415 20.14 17.18 -34.15
N ASP A 416 20.35 17.17 -32.83
CA ASP A 416 21.53 16.59 -32.18
C ASP A 416 21.65 15.08 -32.41
N VAL A 417 20.53 14.35 -32.51
CA VAL A 417 20.53 12.91 -32.84
C VAL A 417 21.23 12.66 -34.18
N ILE A 418 20.94 13.48 -35.19
CA ILE A 418 21.56 13.37 -36.52
C ILE A 418 22.96 14.01 -36.52
N LEU A 419 23.07 15.26 -36.06
CA LEU A 419 24.30 16.06 -36.18
C LEU A 419 25.43 15.57 -35.26
N LYS A 420 25.12 15.11 -34.05
CA LYS A 420 26.09 14.60 -33.06
C LYS A 420 26.15 13.07 -32.99
N ARG A 421 25.20 12.37 -33.62
CA ARG A 421 25.02 10.89 -33.55
C ARG A 421 24.73 10.41 -32.13
N GLU A 422 24.09 11.25 -31.32
CA GLU A 422 23.73 10.94 -29.94
C GLU A 422 22.35 10.28 -29.89
N ILE A 423 22.17 9.36 -28.94
CA ILE A 423 20.85 8.79 -28.67
C ILE A 423 20.12 9.74 -27.73
N TYR A 424 18.94 10.21 -28.13
CA TYR A 424 18.09 11.05 -27.28
C TYR A 424 16.93 10.23 -26.70
N LEU A 425 16.60 10.53 -25.46
CA LEU A 425 15.45 9.99 -24.74
C LEU A 425 14.84 11.14 -23.95
N SER A 426 13.65 11.59 -24.35
CA SER A 426 13.00 12.75 -23.75
C SER A 426 12.51 12.43 -22.33
N ASP A 427 12.31 13.48 -21.52
CA ASP A 427 11.32 13.41 -20.45
C ASP A 427 9.89 13.47 -21.02
N ILE A 428 8.86 13.46 -20.18
CA ILE A 428 7.49 13.69 -20.65
C ILE A 428 7.36 15.18 -21.00
N GLN A 429 7.11 15.49 -22.28
CA GLN A 429 6.96 16.86 -22.78
C GLN A 429 5.77 16.94 -23.76
N PRO A 430 5.16 18.13 -23.96
CA PRO A 430 4.10 18.30 -24.93
C PRO A 430 4.67 18.41 -26.35
N TRP A 431 4.05 17.71 -27.29
CA TRP A 431 4.08 17.99 -28.72
C TRP A 431 2.74 18.61 -29.12
N GLU A 432 2.77 19.52 -30.08
CA GLU A 432 1.60 20.30 -30.49
C GLU A 432 0.52 19.41 -31.12
N ASP A 433 0.87 18.68 -32.18
CA ASP A 433 -0.06 17.79 -32.91
C ASP A 433 -0.34 16.46 -32.19
N TRP A 434 0.54 16.07 -31.25
CA TRP A 434 0.58 14.70 -30.71
C TRP A 434 0.38 14.62 -29.19
N GLY A 435 0.18 15.75 -28.52
CA GLY A 435 -0.06 15.82 -27.08
C GLY A 435 1.16 15.46 -26.22
N LEU A 436 0.92 15.01 -24.99
CA LEU A 436 1.98 14.69 -24.03
C LEU A 436 2.60 13.33 -24.34
N LEU A 437 3.79 13.32 -24.93
CA LEU A 437 4.53 12.10 -25.24
C LEU A 437 5.78 11.95 -24.36
N LYS A 438 6.34 10.73 -24.42
CA LYS A 438 7.73 10.45 -24.06
C LYS A 438 8.36 9.62 -25.18
N SER A 439 9.51 10.09 -25.65
CA SER A 439 10.02 9.77 -26.98
C SER A 439 11.48 9.34 -26.94
N SER A 440 11.88 8.49 -27.89
CA SER A 440 13.26 8.02 -28.04
C SER A 440 13.69 8.11 -29.50
N TYR A 441 14.81 8.78 -29.75
CA TYR A 441 15.38 8.99 -31.07
C TYR A 441 16.76 8.36 -31.16
N VAL A 442 16.95 7.47 -32.13
CA VAL A 442 18.23 6.78 -32.38
C VAL A 442 18.65 7.05 -33.83
N PRO A 443 19.90 7.47 -34.09
CA PRO A 443 20.34 7.80 -35.45
C PRO A 443 20.41 6.56 -36.34
N ILE A 444 19.91 6.69 -37.56
CA ILE A 444 20.03 5.73 -38.66
C ILE A 444 21.25 6.12 -39.49
N LEU A 445 22.17 5.16 -39.67
CA LEU A 445 23.46 5.39 -40.33
C LEU A 445 23.45 4.88 -41.78
N ASN A 446 24.15 5.58 -42.67
CA ASN A 446 24.55 5.07 -43.99
C ASN A 446 25.82 4.18 -43.89
N ARG A 447 26.31 3.66 -45.02
CA ARG A 447 27.52 2.82 -45.09
C ARG A 447 28.81 3.57 -44.75
N GLU A 448 28.85 4.88 -44.98
CA GLU A 448 29.95 5.76 -44.56
C GLU A 448 29.98 5.93 -43.03
N GLY A 449 28.88 5.59 -42.34
CA GLY A 449 28.69 5.69 -40.90
C GLY A 449 28.11 7.03 -40.44
N ASP A 450 27.73 7.90 -41.37
CA ASP A 450 27.07 9.18 -41.12
C ASP A 450 25.59 8.97 -40.81
N ALA A 451 25.07 9.73 -39.84
CA ALA A 451 23.64 9.73 -39.54
C ALA A 451 22.90 10.60 -40.56
N VAL A 452 21.89 10.02 -41.22
CA VAL A 452 21.10 10.68 -42.28
C VAL A 452 19.60 10.70 -41.99
N ALA A 453 19.15 9.88 -41.04
CA ALA A 453 17.78 9.77 -40.57
C ALA A 453 17.80 9.39 -39.08
N TYR A 454 16.63 9.28 -38.45
CA TYR A 454 16.50 8.68 -37.12
C TYR A 454 15.28 7.78 -37.03
N ALA A 455 15.34 6.81 -36.13
CA ALA A 455 14.20 6.01 -35.71
C ALA A 455 13.56 6.64 -34.46
N GLY A 456 12.28 6.98 -34.55
CA GLY A 456 11.47 7.49 -33.44
C GLY A 456 10.60 6.40 -32.82
N ALA A 457 10.47 6.41 -31.50
CA ALA A 457 9.68 5.45 -30.74
C ALA A 457 9.08 6.14 -29.51
N ASP A 458 7.76 6.34 -29.53
CA ASP A 458 7.10 7.28 -28.63
C ASP A 458 5.91 6.63 -27.91
N VAL A 459 5.63 7.09 -26.69
CA VAL A 459 4.48 6.64 -25.89
C VAL A 459 3.70 7.83 -25.31
N ASP A 460 2.39 7.76 -25.48
CA ASP A 460 1.42 8.72 -24.95
C ASP A 460 1.34 8.66 -23.41
N ILE A 461 1.25 9.81 -22.76
CA ILE A 461 1.17 9.93 -21.30
C ILE A 461 -0.02 9.15 -20.72
N THR A 462 -1.16 9.06 -21.40
CA THR A 462 -2.37 8.32 -20.95
C THR A 462 -2.07 6.84 -20.71
N ILE A 463 -1.13 6.26 -21.46
CA ILE A 463 -0.65 4.89 -21.27
C ILE A 463 0.21 4.80 -19.99
N ILE A 464 0.96 5.84 -19.66
CA ILE A 464 1.72 5.95 -18.39
C ILE A 464 0.77 6.22 -17.21
N GLU A 465 -0.23 7.09 -17.37
CA GLU A 465 -1.23 7.46 -16.36
C GLU A 465 -2.14 6.28 -15.99
N SER A 466 -2.68 5.57 -16.97
CA SER A 466 -3.51 4.38 -16.72
C SER A 466 -2.73 3.30 -15.95
N ARG A 467 -1.46 3.06 -16.31
CA ARG A 467 -0.55 2.15 -15.58
C ARG A 467 -0.29 2.63 -14.15
N THR A 468 0.00 3.91 -13.97
CA THR A 468 0.31 4.49 -12.65
C THR A 468 -0.93 4.64 -11.76
N ARG A 469 -2.12 4.81 -12.32
CA ARG A 469 -3.42 4.79 -11.63
C ARG A 469 -3.78 3.39 -11.13
N LEU A 470 -3.58 2.34 -11.94
CA LEU A 470 -3.74 0.96 -11.51
C LEU A 470 -2.75 0.59 -10.39
N ALA A 471 -1.49 1.01 -10.53
CA ALA A 471 -0.47 0.88 -9.50
C ALA A 471 -0.85 1.62 -8.19
N LEU A 472 -1.33 2.86 -8.28
CA LEU A 472 -1.82 3.64 -7.14
C LEU A 472 -2.98 2.92 -6.42
N LEU A 473 -3.95 2.40 -7.17
CA LEU A 473 -5.09 1.65 -6.62
C LEU A 473 -4.63 0.39 -5.86
N GLN A 474 -3.63 -0.34 -6.37
CA GLN A 474 -3.04 -1.47 -5.66
C GLN A 474 -2.34 -1.03 -4.36
N VAL A 475 -1.56 0.05 -4.39
CA VAL A 475 -0.90 0.62 -3.19
C VAL A 475 -1.93 1.06 -2.15
N VAL A 476 -3.04 1.68 -2.58
CA VAL A 476 -4.14 2.09 -1.70
C VAL A 476 -4.81 0.87 -1.07
N ILE A 477 -5.14 -0.18 -1.83
CA ILE A 477 -5.74 -1.41 -1.27
C ILE A 477 -4.80 -2.06 -0.24
N ILE A 478 -3.51 -2.23 -0.57
CA ILE A 478 -2.52 -2.79 0.36
C ILE A 478 -2.38 -1.90 1.61
N GLY A 479 -2.37 -0.57 1.43
CA GLY A 479 -2.33 0.40 2.52
C GLY A 479 -3.54 0.32 3.45
N VAL A 480 -4.75 0.19 2.90
CA VAL A 480 -6.00 0.02 3.67
C VAL A 480 -6.00 -1.30 4.43
N VAL A 481 -5.58 -2.41 3.80
CA VAL A 481 -5.48 -3.72 4.47
C VAL A 481 -4.43 -3.69 5.60
N ALA A 482 -3.26 -3.09 5.36
CA ALA A 482 -2.22 -2.92 6.36
C ALA A 482 -2.66 -2.01 7.51
N LEU A 483 -3.37 -0.91 7.22
CA LEU A 483 -3.94 -0.02 8.22
C LEU A 483 -5.00 -0.73 9.07
N ALA A 484 -5.92 -1.47 8.45
CA ALA A 484 -6.94 -2.26 9.16
C ALA A 484 -6.32 -3.33 10.07
N ALA A 485 -5.30 -4.05 9.58
CA ALA A 485 -4.56 -5.02 10.39
C ALA A 485 -3.81 -4.35 11.55
N GLY A 486 -3.15 -3.21 11.30
CA GLY A 486 -2.47 -2.43 12.33
C GLY A 486 -3.42 -1.87 13.39
N LEU A 487 -4.62 -1.41 13.00
CA LEU A 487 -5.67 -0.97 13.91
C LEU A 487 -6.22 -2.12 14.76
N ALA A 488 -6.42 -3.30 14.17
CA ALA A 488 -6.82 -4.50 14.91
C ALA A 488 -5.75 -4.88 15.96
N ILE A 489 -4.48 -4.91 15.57
CA ILE A 489 -3.35 -5.17 16.48
C ILE A 489 -3.28 -4.11 17.59
N ALA A 490 -3.39 -2.82 17.24
CA ALA A 490 -3.42 -1.71 18.19
C ALA A 490 -4.58 -1.79 19.18
N TYR A 491 -5.77 -2.21 18.72
CA TYR A 491 -6.93 -2.45 19.56
C TYR A 491 -6.65 -3.56 20.59
N PHE A 492 -6.15 -4.72 20.14
CA PHE A 492 -5.82 -5.84 21.02
C PHE A 492 -4.73 -5.49 22.05
N ILE A 493 -3.67 -4.77 21.65
CA ILE A 493 -2.61 -4.31 22.56
C ILE A 493 -3.18 -3.32 23.58
N THR A 494 -3.99 -2.36 23.13
CA THR A 494 -4.61 -1.35 24.01
C THR A 494 -5.52 -2.01 25.04
N GLU A 495 -6.33 -3.00 24.66
CA GLU A 495 -7.19 -3.75 25.58
C GLU A 495 -6.39 -4.58 26.58
N ARG A 496 -5.33 -5.27 26.12
CA ARG A 496 -4.46 -6.12 26.95
C ARG A 496 -3.64 -5.33 27.97
N LEU A 497 -3.27 -4.08 27.68
CA LEU A 497 -2.50 -3.22 28.59
C LEU A 497 -3.40 -2.33 29.47
N THR A 498 -4.40 -1.66 28.88
CA THR A 498 -5.15 -0.61 29.61
C THR A 498 -6.09 -1.19 30.66
N ARG A 499 -6.68 -2.37 30.41
CA ARG A 499 -7.61 -3.03 31.36
C ARG A 499 -6.93 -3.37 32.69
N PRO A 500 -5.80 -4.11 32.74
CA PRO A 500 -5.12 -4.40 34.01
C PRO A 500 -4.57 -3.14 34.71
N ILE A 501 -4.12 -2.11 33.97
CA ILE A 501 -3.72 -0.82 34.56
C ILE A 501 -4.90 -0.13 35.25
N HIS A 502 -6.12 -0.21 34.67
CA HIS A 502 -7.31 0.36 35.31
C HIS A 502 -7.69 -0.36 36.60
N VAL A 503 -7.62 -1.69 36.61
CA VAL A 503 -7.84 -2.50 37.84
C VAL A 503 -6.83 -2.14 38.92
N LEU A 504 -5.53 -2.07 38.59
CA LEU A 504 -4.48 -1.64 39.51
C LEU A 504 -4.75 -0.24 40.09
N LYS A 505 -5.19 0.71 39.24
CA LYS A 505 -5.56 2.06 39.69
C LYS A 505 -6.75 2.03 40.66
N GLN A 506 -7.80 1.26 40.36
CA GLN A 506 -8.98 1.15 41.23
C GLN A 506 -8.63 0.52 42.57
N SER A 507 -7.88 -0.59 42.58
CA SER A 507 -7.46 -1.24 43.82
C SER A 507 -6.49 -0.37 44.65
N ALA A 508 -5.60 0.39 44.02
CA ALA A 508 -4.78 1.37 44.73
C ALA A 508 -5.62 2.48 45.39
N LEU A 509 -6.70 2.93 44.73
CA LEU A 509 -7.63 3.90 45.30
C LEU A 509 -8.47 3.32 46.44
N GLN A 510 -8.87 2.04 46.38
CA GLN A 510 -9.54 1.35 47.48
C GLN A 510 -8.64 1.25 48.73
N VAL A 511 -7.37 0.85 48.54
CA VAL A 511 -6.37 0.83 49.62
C VAL A 511 -6.16 2.23 50.20
N ALA A 512 -6.14 3.28 49.37
CA ALA A 512 -6.05 4.67 49.84
C ALA A 512 -7.33 5.16 50.56
N ALA A 513 -8.49 4.59 50.25
CA ALA A 513 -9.77 4.88 50.91
C ALA A 513 -9.99 4.12 52.24
N GLY A 514 -9.06 3.23 52.63
CA GLY A 514 -9.13 2.45 53.86
C GLY A 514 -9.70 1.03 53.71
N GLU A 515 -10.01 0.58 52.49
CA GLU A 515 -10.45 -0.79 52.20
C GLU A 515 -9.24 -1.73 52.03
N PHE A 516 -8.75 -2.27 53.15
CA PHE A 516 -7.60 -3.18 53.16
C PHE A 516 -8.02 -4.67 53.13
N GLY A 517 -7.22 -5.51 52.46
CA GLY A 517 -7.36 -6.97 52.50
C GLY A 517 -7.82 -7.67 51.21
N ASN A 518 -8.20 -6.92 50.17
CA ASN A 518 -8.53 -7.50 48.86
C ASN A 518 -7.26 -7.95 48.10
N GLU A 519 -7.24 -9.19 47.57
CA GLU A 519 -6.13 -9.67 46.74
C GLU A 519 -6.21 -9.11 45.31
N ILE A 520 -5.18 -8.35 44.92
CA ILE A 520 -5.12 -7.68 43.61
C ILE A 520 -4.49 -8.61 42.58
N HIS A 521 -5.31 -9.52 42.05
CA HIS A 521 -4.88 -10.48 41.04
C HIS A 521 -4.89 -9.87 39.63
N VAL A 522 -3.69 -9.77 39.02
CA VAL A 522 -3.50 -9.23 37.67
C VAL A 522 -2.63 -10.18 36.85
N SER A 523 -3.24 -10.80 35.84
CA SER A 523 -2.59 -11.81 35.00
C SER A 523 -2.10 -11.20 33.69
N ASN A 524 -0.77 -11.11 33.52
CA ASN A 524 -0.05 -10.52 32.37
C ASN A 524 -0.21 -8.99 32.18
N PRO A 525 0.82 -8.29 31.65
CA PRO A 525 2.23 -8.72 31.48
C PRO A 525 2.95 -8.93 32.82
N ALA A 526 4.15 -9.54 32.79
CA ALA A 526 4.90 -9.92 33.99
C ALA A 526 5.22 -8.72 34.90
N GLU A 527 5.44 -7.55 34.33
CA GLU A 527 5.71 -6.28 35.02
C GLU A 527 4.49 -5.84 35.85
N LEU A 528 3.28 -5.95 35.28
CA LEU A 528 2.04 -5.62 35.98
C LEU A 528 1.72 -6.63 37.08
N THR A 529 2.03 -7.91 36.89
CA THR A 529 1.90 -8.94 37.94
C THR A 529 2.90 -8.70 39.09
N ARG A 530 4.15 -8.29 38.80
CA ARG A 530 5.11 -7.88 39.85
C ARG A 530 4.64 -6.64 40.63
N LEU A 531 4.03 -5.68 39.93
CA LEU A 531 3.46 -4.48 40.55
C LEU A 531 2.24 -4.84 41.43
N SER A 532 1.33 -5.68 40.95
CA SER A 532 0.16 -6.12 41.73
C SER A 532 0.57 -6.88 43.00
N GLY A 533 1.53 -7.79 42.90
CA GLY A 533 2.10 -8.50 44.06
C GLY A 533 2.85 -7.60 45.05
N SER A 534 3.28 -6.41 44.63
CA SER A 534 3.90 -5.41 45.52
C SER A 534 2.84 -4.53 46.20
N LEU A 535 1.80 -4.14 45.46
CA LEU A 535 0.64 -3.41 45.98
C LEU A 535 -0.17 -4.24 46.99
N THR A 536 -0.35 -5.55 46.74
CA THR A 536 -0.99 -6.49 47.68
C THR A 536 -0.20 -6.62 48.98
N ARG A 537 1.14 -6.67 48.91
CA ARG A 537 2.00 -6.68 50.12
C ARG A 537 1.87 -5.39 50.93
N LEU A 538 1.79 -4.24 50.26
CA LEU A 538 1.52 -2.94 50.91
C LEU A 538 0.13 -2.91 51.58
N SER A 539 -0.91 -3.35 50.88
CA SER A 539 -2.29 -3.44 51.43
C SER A 539 -2.35 -4.30 52.69
N ARG A 540 -1.68 -5.47 52.69
CA ARG A 540 -1.61 -6.36 53.85
C ARG A 540 -0.88 -5.72 55.04
N SER A 541 0.27 -5.07 54.79
CA SER A 541 1.02 -4.38 55.85
C SER A 541 0.25 -3.19 56.44
N LEU A 542 -0.53 -2.46 55.63
CA LEU A 542 -1.47 -1.44 56.12
C LEU A 542 -2.62 -2.05 56.92
N GLN A 543 -3.18 -3.19 56.49
CA GLN A 543 -4.20 -3.93 57.25
C GLN A 543 -3.68 -4.36 58.62
N GLU A 544 -2.48 -4.91 58.68
CA GLU A 544 -1.79 -5.31 59.92
C GLU A 544 -1.53 -4.09 60.82
N THR A 545 -1.12 -2.96 60.23
CA THR A 545 -0.89 -1.71 60.98
C THR A 545 -2.18 -1.12 61.54
N VAL A 546 -3.26 -1.07 60.74
CA VAL A 546 -4.58 -0.56 61.18
C VAL A 546 -5.28 -1.50 62.17
N THR A 547 -5.15 -2.82 62.02
CA THR A 547 -5.65 -3.79 63.01
C THR A 547 -4.83 -3.75 64.30
N SER A 548 -3.52 -3.53 64.22
CA SER A 548 -2.68 -3.25 65.40
C SER A 548 -3.11 -1.95 66.09
N LEU A 549 -3.28 -0.85 65.36
CA LEU A 549 -3.70 0.45 65.92
C LEU A 549 -5.13 0.42 66.50
N THR A 550 -6.07 -0.30 65.89
CA THR A 550 -7.43 -0.46 66.45
C THR A 550 -7.44 -1.41 67.64
N GLY A 551 -6.67 -2.50 67.61
CA GLY A 551 -6.47 -3.39 68.77
C GLY A 551 -5.74 -2.70 69.93
N GLU A 552 -4.79 -1.80 69.66
CA GLU A 552 -4.17 -0.95 70.66
C GLU A 552 -5.11 0.12 71.20
N ASN A 553 -5.93 0.77 70.36
CA ASN A 553 -6.96 1.70 70.83
C ASN A 553 -8.00 1.00 71.71
N TYR A 554 -8.47 -0.20 71.33
CA TYR A 554 -9.38 -0.99 72.17
C TYR A 554 -8.73 -1.34 73.52
N ARG A 555 -7.45 -1.74 73.52
CA ARG A 555 -6.65 -1.93 74.74
C ARG A 555 -6.40 -0.64 75.52
N LEU A 556 -6.42 0.53 74.89
CA LEU A 556 -6.29 1.85 75.54
C LEU A 556 -7.61 2.32 76.15
N GLU A 557 -8.76 2.05 75.53
CA GLU A 557 -10.09 2.32 76.09
C GLU A 557 -10.40 1.38 77.26
N GLU A 558 -10.06 0.10 77.12
CA GLU A 558 -10.17 -0.88 78.20
C GLU A 558 -9.19 -0.58 79.34
N LYS A 559 -7.96 -0.12 79.01
CA LYS A 559 -7.07 0.53 80.00
C LYS A 559 -7.67 1.80 80.57
N ARG A 560 -8.44 2.62 79.87
CA ARG A 560 -9.06 3.85 80.42
C ARG A 560 -10.12 3.54 81.46
N ARG A 561 -11.08 2.65 81.16
CA ARG A 561 -12.06 2.16 82.16
C ARG A 561 -11.36 1.53 83.37
N ARG A 562 -10.31 0.74 83.12
CA ARG A 562 -9.51 0.13 84.17
C ARG A 562 -8.65 1.16 84.93
N ASN A 563 -8.21 2.25 84.30
CA ASN A 563 -7.39 3.31 84.90
C ASN A 563 -8.22 4.31 85.71
N GLU A 564 -9.49 4.52 85.41
CA GLU A 564 -10.39 5.25 86.33
C GLU A 564 -10.57 4.45 87.64
N LEU A 565 -10.74 3.13 87.54
CA LEU A 565 -10.80 2.22 88.70
C LEU A 565 -9.45 2.12 89.43
N ILE A 566 -8.34 2.07 88.70
CA ILE A 566 -6.98 1.96 89.24
C ILE A 566 -6.50 3.28 89.85
N ASN A 567 -6.85 4.45 89.31
CA ASN A 567 -6.44 5.75 89.90
C ASN A 567 -7.02 5.98 91.29
N LEU A 568 -8.17 5.36 91.62
CA LEU A 568 -8.71 5.33 92.98
C LEU A 568 -7.81 4.54 93.96
N ILE A 569 -7.07 3.55 93.45
CA ILE A 569 -6.25 2.59 94.22
C ILE A 569 -4.75 2.94 94.18
N TYR A 570 -4.26 3.55 93.09
CA TYR A 570 -2.84 3.87 92.87
C TYR A 570 -2.37 5.16 93.55
N SER A 571 -3.25 5.91 94.21
CA SER A 571 -2.88 6.99 95.12
C SER A 571 -2.07 6.51 96.33
N LEU A 572 -2.12 5.21 96.66
CA LEU A 572 -1.56 4.66 97.90
C LEU A 572 -0.08 4.25 97.83
N MET A 573 0.46 3.75 96.70
CA MET A 573 1.80 3.12 96.70
C MET A 573 2.68 3.44 95.47
N LYS A 574 3.47 4.52 95.62
CA LYS A 574 4.78 4.75 94.98
C LYS A 574 5.80 3.74 95.58
N HIS A 575 6.91 3.30 94.96
CA HIS A 575 7.88 4.06 94.17
C HIS A 575 8.94 3.11 93.51
N LYS A 576 9.41 3.42 92.28
CA LYS A 576 10.72 3.03 91.64
C LYS A 576 11.13 1.54 91.51
N SER A 577 11.86 1.06 90.48
CA SER A 577 12.16 1.57 89.12
C SER A 577 12.98 0.54 88.30
N THR A 578 12.73 0.46 86.97
CA THR A 578 13.68 0.21 85.85
C THR A 578 14.59 -1.05 85.86
N VAL A 579 14.42 -1.99 84.90
CA VAL A 579 15.32 -2.21 83.70
C VAL A 579 16.49 -3.19 83.99
N ASP A 580 16.89 -4.17 83.15
CA ASP A 580 16.57 -4.45 81.72
C ASP A 580 16.50 -5.96 81.30
N PHE A 581 16.47 -6.15 79.97
CA PHE A 581 16.54 -7.28 79.02
C PHE A 581 17.59 -8.43 79.15
N VAL A 582 17.30 -9.51 78.36
CA VAL A 582 18.17 -10.64 77.88
C VAL A 582 18.49 -11.77 78.88
N ASP A 583 18.13 -13.04 78.57
CA ASP A 583 19.07 -14.02 77.96
C ASP A 583 18.42 -15.37 77.53
N ALA A 584 19.21 -16.18 76.80
CA ALA A 584 19.18 -17.63 76.65
C ALA A 584 18.17 -18.28 75.69
N ALA A 585 18.47 -18.21 74.39
CA ALA A 585 18.22 -19.35 73.50
C ALA A 585 19.22 -20.48 73.79
N LYS A 586 18.73 -21.70 74.10
CA LYS A 586 19.46 -22.98 73.97
C LYS A 586 18.45 -24.12 73.93
N SER A 587 18.44 -24.89 72.83
CA SER A 587 17.50 -26.01 72.65
C SER A 587 17.73 -27.09 73.71
N ARG A 588 16.72 -27.30 74.56
CA ARG A 588 16.60 -28.47 75.45
C ARG A 588 15.21 -29.05 75.24
N SER A 589 15.16 -30.37 75.11
CA SER A 589 13.93 -31.19 75.05
C SER A 589 13.20 -31.26 76.38
N GLN A 590 13.84 -30.81 77.47
CA GLN A 590 13.27 -30.68 78.80
C GLN A 590 12.97 -29.22 79.17
N GLY A 591 11.84 -29.00 79.84
CA GLY A 591 11.47 -27.74 80.46
C GLY A 591 11.39 -27.86 81.99
N ILE A 592 11.69 -26.77 82.69
CA ILE A 592 11.67 -26.69 84.15
C ILE A 592 11.03 -25.36 84.55
N TYR A 593 10.07 -25.38 85.46
CA TYR A 593 9.54 -24.21 86.15
C TYR A 593 9.62 -24.43 87.67
N GLU A 594 10.06 -23.41 88.38
CA GLU A 594 10.25 -23.47 89.83
C GLU A 594 9.74 -22.18 90.49
N ASP A 595 9.04 -22.32 91.61
CA ASP A 595 8.76 -21.22 92.53
C ASP A 595 8.91 -21.66 94.01
N ALA A 596 8.47 -20.81 94.93
CA ALA A 596 8.58 -21.04 96.37
C ALA A 596 7.77 -22.25 96.88
N ARG A 597 6.78 -22.75 96.13
CA ARG A 597 5.90 -23.86 96.53
C ARG A 597 6.03 -25.09 95.64
N TYR A 598 6.34 -24.90 94.36
CA TYR A 598 6.32 -25.97 93.36
C TYR A 598 7.62 -26.08 92.56
N LEU A 599 7.92 -27.31 92.13
CA LEU A 599 8.89 -27.59 91.06
C LEU A 599 8.18 -28.47 90.02
N ALA A 600 8.10 -27.99 88.78
CA ALA A 600 7.55 -28.73 87.65
C ALA A 600 8.67 -29.01 86.64
N VAL A 601 8.82 -30.27 86.23
CA VAL A 601 9.79 -30.71 85.23
C VAL A 601 9.06 -31.54 84.17
N TRP A 602 9.23 -31.21 82.90
CA TRP A 602 8.64 -31.97 81.80
C TRP A 602 9.65 -32.26 80.68
N ILE A 603 9.35 -33.29 79.89
CA ILE A 603 10.14 -33.73 78.74
C ILE A 603 9.22 -33.80 77.52
N VAL A 604 9.62 -33.09 76.47
CA VAL A 604 9.05 -33.12 75.12
C VAL A 604 9.88 -34.08 74.26
N PRO A 605 9.26 -34.97 73.46
CA PRO A 605 9.99 -35.84 72.54
C PRO A 605 10.84 -35.04 71.55
N GLU A 606 12.08 -35.50 71.30
CA GLU A 606 12.95 -34.90 70.28
C GLU A 606 12.49 -35.29 68.88
N GLY A 607 11.77 -34.38 68.21
CA GLY A 607 11.45 -34.46 66.79
C GLY A 607 12.55 -33.88 65.88
N GLU A 608 12.41 -34.07 64.57
CA GLU A 608 13.40 -33.60 63.58
C GLU A 608 13.54 -32.07 63.55
N ASP A 609 12.45 -31.31 63.80
CA ASP A 609 12.49 -29.86 63.92
C ASP A 609 12.70 -29.37 65.36
N LYS A 610 13.92 -28.90 65.63
CA LYS A 610 14.33 -28.35 66.94
C LYS A 610 13.65 -27.01 67.29
N LEU A 611 13.13 -26.28 66.30
CA LEU A 611 12.49 -24.98 66.52
C LEU A 611 11.09 -25.14 67.11
N ASP A 612 10.33 -26.13 66.65
CA ASP A 612 8.99 -26.41 67.18
C ASP A 612 9.05 -27.02 68.59
N CYS A 613 10.04 -27.88 68.88
CA CYS A 613 10.33 -28.32 70.25
C CYS A 613 10.62 -27.12 71.19
N ALA A 614 11.38 -26.12 70.71
CA ALA A 614 11.70 -24.92 71.50
C ALA A 614 10.48 -24.00 71.71
N ARG A 615 9.60 -23.87 70.70
CA ARG A 615 8.32 -23.14 70.82
C ARG A 615 7.39 -23.81 71.82
N LEU A 616 7.18 -25.12 71.69
CA LEU A 616 6.34 -25.89 72.59
C LEU A 616 6.84 -25.80 74.04
N ASN A 617 8.16 -25.89 74.28
CA ASN A 617 8.72 -25.68 75.62
C ASN A 617 8.53 -24.25 76.17
N SER A 618 8.60 -23.22 75.32
CA SER A 618 8.28 -21.83 75.71
C SER A 618 6.82 -21.69 76.14
N ASP A 619 5.89 -22.26 75.37
CA ASP A 619 4.46 -22.15 75.66
C ASP A 619 4.04 -23.02 76.85
N LEU A 620 4.56 -24.24 76.98
CA LEU A 620 4.39 -25.07 78.19
C LEU A 620 4.94 -24.37 79.45
N PHE A 621 6.09 -23.68 79.36
CA PHE A 621 6.62 -22.91 80.50
C PHE A 621 5.70 -21.75 80.88
N ARG A 622 5.14 -21.02 79.89
CA ARG A 622 4.19 -19.92 80.13
C ARG A 622 2.88 -20.41 80.73
N ILE A 623 2.34 -21.52 80.21
CA ILE A 623 1.14 -22.18 80.72
C ILE A 623 1.38 -22.67 82.14
N THR A 624 2.46 -23.41 82.39
CA THR A 624 2.85 -23.93 83.71
C THR A 624 3.02 -22.82 84.74
N ARG A 625 3.79 -21.78 84.41
CA ARG A 625 3.94 -20.61 85.29
C ARG A 625 2.59 -19.98 85.62
N ARG A 626 1.70 -19.83 84.63
CA ARG A 626 0.40 -19.18 84.84
C ARG A 626 -0.54 -20.06 85.67
N LEU A 627 -0.64 -21.34 85.37
CA LEU A 627 -1.52 -22.28 86.09
C LEU A 627 -1.06 -22.50 87.54
N LEU A 628 0.24 -22.68 87.81
CA LEU A 628 0.74 -22.82 89.18
C LEU A 628 0.62 -21.51 90.01
N GLN A 629 0.58 -20.35 89.34
CA GLN A 629 0.35 -19.06 90.00
C GLN A 629 -1.13 -18.71 90.20
N GLN A 630 -2.03 -19.16 89.33
CA GLN A 630 -3.46 -18.78 89.35
C GLN A 630 -4.42 -19.88 89.82
N SER A 631 -4.09 -21.16 89.61
CA SER A 631 -5.01 -22.30 89.77
C SER A 631 -4.25 -23.62 90.00
N SER A 632 -3.34 -23.65 90.98
CA SER A 632 -2.41 -24.77 91.19
C SER A 632 -3.08 -26.12 91.45
N GLU A 633 -4.27 -26.14 92.06
CA GLU A 633 -5.01 -27.37 92.39
C GLU A 633 -5.48 -28.16 91.15
N HIS A 634 -5.70 -27.48 90.02
CA HIS A 634 -6.16 -28.11 88.76
C HIS A 634 -5.05 -28.19 87.70
N TYR A 635 -3.78 -27.98 88.11
CA TYR A 635 -2.65 -27.93 87.19
C TYR A 635 -2.49 -29.24 86.40
N ILE A 636 -2.38 -30.37 87.09
CA ILE A 636 -2.14 -31.65 86.42
C ILE A 636 -3.31 -32.07 85.52
N GLU A 637 -4.56 -31.83 85.92
CA GLU A 637 -5.73 -32.11 85.05
C GLU A 637 -5.72 -31.23 83.79
N SER A 638 -5.35 -29.96 83.91
CA SER A 638 -5.17 -29.08 82.75
C SER A 638 -4.04 -29.56 81.83
N MET A 639 -2.93 -30.02 82.41
CA MET A 639 -1.75 -30.49 81.68
C MET A 639 -1.92 -31.87 81.05
N GLU A 640 -2.86 -32.69 81.53
CA GLU A 640 -3.17 -34.01 80.94
C GLU A 640 -3.57 -33.90 79.46
N THR A 641 -4.21 -32.79 79.06
CA THR A 641 -4.55 -32.51 77.65
C THR A 641 -3.34 -32.36 76.72
N PHE A 642 -2.12 -32.23 77.27
CA PHE A 642 -0.86 -32.15 76.51
C PHE A 642 -0.11 -33.50 76.43
N LEU A 643 -0.64 -34.60 77.01
CA LEU A 643 -0.05 -35.93 76.81
C LEU A 643 0.03 -36.26 75.31
N GLY A 644 1.20 -36.75 74.86
CA GLY A 644 1.47 -37.03 73.45
C GLY A 644 2.12 -35.86 72.71
N ALA A 645 1.95 -34.62 73.17
CA ALA A 645 2.84 -33.50 72.83
C ALA A 645 4.04 -33.41 73.81
N MET A 646 3.86 -33.89 75.04
CA MET A 646 4.94 -34.19 75.99
C MET A 646 4.91 -35.68 76.38
N ASP A 647 6.09 -36.25 76.65
CA ASP A 647 6.24 -37.65 77.07
C ASP A 647 6.06 -37.81 78.58
N PHE A 648 6.45 -36.80 79.36
CA PHE A 648 6.49 -36.85 80.81
C PHE A 648 6.36 -35.45 81.42
N LEU A 649 5.62 -35.34 82.52
CA LEU A 649 5.59 -34.20 83.43
C LEU A 649 5.56 -34.72 84.87
N ILE A 650 6.37 -34.13 85.75
CA ILE A 650 6.31 -34.33 87.19
C ILE A 650 6.18 -32.98 87.90
N LEU A 651 5.22 -32.91 88.83
CA LEU A 651 5.05 -31.81 89.76
C LEU A 651 5.42 -32.28 91.18
N LEU A 652 6.40 -31.61 91.79
CA LEU A 652 6.73 -31.76 93.20
C LEU A 652 6.12 -30.61 94.00
N HIS A 653 5.40 -30.96 95.06
CA HIS A 653 4.91 -30.04 96.07
C HIS A 653 5.98 -29.90 97.16
N LYS A 654 6.77 -28.82 97.15
CA LYS A 654 7.93 -28.65 98.04
C LYS A 654 7.57 -28.65 99.54
N GLY A 655 6.34 -28.25 99.88
CA GLY A 655 5.86 -28.21 101.26
C GLY A 655 5.37 -29.54 101.83
N SER A 656 4.87 -30.47 100.99
CA SER A 656 4.35 -31.78 101.42
C SER A 656 5.21 -32.97 101.01
N GLY A 657 6.06 -32.83 99.99
CA GLY A 657 6.78 -33.95 99.37
C GLY A 657 5.92 -34.82 98.45
N GLN A 658 4.66 -34.42 98.21
CA GLN A 658 3.79 -35.12 97.26
C GLN A 658 4.29 -34.93 95.82
N LEU A 659 4.27 -36.02 95.06
CA LEU A 659 4.63 -36.08 93.65
C LEU A 659 3.38 -36.39 92.83
N GLU A 660 3.04 -35.53 91.88
CA GLU A 660 2.04 -35.82 90.85
C GLU A 660 2.75 -36.03 89.50
N ILE A 661 2.41 -37.11 88.80
CA ILE A 661 3.10 -37.55 87.58
C ILE A 661 2.08 -37.73 86.45
N LEU A 662 2.48 -37.31 85.25
CA LEU A 662 1.82 -37.59 83.97
C LEU A 662 2.83 -38.22 83.01
N ASN A 663 2.53 -39.40 82.49
CA ASN A 663 3.45 -40.14 81.61
C ASN A 663 2.73 -40.81 80.42
N SER A 664 3.32 -40.73 79.22
CA SER A 664 2.79 -41.37 78.00
C SER A 664 3.15 -42.85 77.86
N ALA A 665 4.21 -43.31 78.52
CA ALA A 665 4.74 -44.68 78.47
C ALA A 665 4.93 -45.27 79.87
N GLU A 666 4.88 -46.60 80.00
CA GLU A 666 5.09 -47.28 81.28
C GLU A 666 6.55 -47.17 81.75
N LEU A 667 6.75 -46.81 83.02
CA LEU A 667 8.04 -46.46 83.61
C LEU A 667 8.18 -46.97 85.05
N ASP A 668 9.40 -47.00 85.57
CA ASP A 668 9.65 -47.18 87.00
C ASP A 668 10.12 -45.87 87.66
N LEU A 669 9.42 -45.47 88.72
CA LEU A 669 9.75 -44.32 89.54
C LEU A 669 10.37 -44.76 90.87
N TYR A 670 11.43 -44.05 91.26
CA TYR A 670 12.16 -44.25 92.50
C TYR A 670 12.34 -42.92 93.24
N PRO A 671 11.38 -42.51 94.08
CA PRO A 671 11.59 -41.40 95.01
C PRO A 671 12.59 -41.82 96.10
N VAL A 672 13.43 -40.89 96.53
CA VAL A 672 14.34 -41.03 97.67
C VAL A 672 13.96 -39.98 98.71
N ASN A 673 13.66 -40.42 99.93
CA ASN A 673 13.30 -39.53 101.03
C ASN A 673 14.50 -39.09 101.88
N ASP A 674 14.28 -38.09 102.74
CA ASP A 674 15.19 -37.56 103.75
C ASP A 674 15.83 -38.65 104.65
N LYS A 675 15.07 -39.71 104.93
CA LYS A 675 15.49 -40.93 105.64
C LYS A 675 16.33 -41.89 104.79
N LYS A 676 16.74 -41.47 103.59
CA LYS A 676 17.67 -42.17 102.69
C LYS A 676 17.16 -43.53 102.20
N LYS A 677 15.83 -43.69 102.11
CA LYS A 677 15.18 -44.89 101.59
C LYS A 677 14.48 -44.60 100.27
N SER A 678 14.48 -45.62 99.42
CA SER A 678 13.77 -45.64 98.13
C SER A 678 13.02 -46.95 97.95
N GLN A 679 11.93 -46.91 97.18
CA GLN A 679 11.14 -48.07 96.77
C GLN A 679 10.76 -47.89 95.29
N ARG A 680 10.62 -49.01 94.56
CA ARG A 680 10.16 -49.04 93.18
C ARG A 680 8.65 -48.80 93.10
N HIS A 681 8.24 -47.88 92.22
CA HIS A 681 6.85 -47.69 91.82
C HIS A 681 6.75 -47.84 90.29
N THR A 682 6.21 -48.97 89.81
CA THR A 682 5.95 -49.18 88.39
C THR A 682 4.66 -48.47 87.99
N LEU A 683 4.76 -47.48 87.10
CA LEU A 683 3.65 -46.62 86.67
C LEU A 683 3.29 -46.89 85.21
N LYS A 684 2.04 -47.25 84.98
CA LYS A 684 1.44 -47.36 83.63
C LYS A 684 1.24 -45.95 83.02
N PRO A 685 0.97 -45.80 81.70
CA PRO A 685 0.62 -44.51 81.13
C PRO A 685 -0.60 -43.88 81.83
N GLY A 686 -0.60 -42.55 82.00
CA GLY A 686 -1.69 -41.78 82.63
C GLY A 686 -1.24 -40.87 83.76
N LYS A 687 -2.19 -40.51 84.63
CA LYS A 687 -1.98 -39.68 85.84
C LYS A 687 -1.76 -40.55 87.08
N HIS A 688 -0.73 -40.22 87.87
CA HIS A 688 -0.42 -40.88 89.15
C HIS A 688 -0.11 -39.85 90.24
N SER A 689 -0.38 -40.20 91.50
CA SER A 689 0.00 -39.43 92.68
C SER A 689 0.73 -40.35 93.66
N ILE A 690 1.87 -39.92 94.16
CA ILE A 690 2.70 -40.66 95.12
C ILE A 690 3.03 -39.75 96.30
N GLU A 691 2.63 -40.17 97.49
CA GLU A 691 3.04 -39.52 98.74
C GLU A 691 4.43 -40.01 99.15
N SER A 692 5.41 -39.11 99.10
CA SER A 692 6.78 -39.38 99.57
C SER A 692 7.24 -38.23 100.46
N ASN A 693 6.89 -38.34 101.75
CA ASN A 693 7.23 -37.35 102.78
C ASN A 693 8.74 -37.11 102.79
N GLY A 694 9.14 -35.85 102.59
CA GLY A 694 10.55 -35.46 102.59
C GLY A 694 11.36 -35.95 101.38
N THR A 695 10.76 -36.01 100.18
CA THR A 695 11.51 -36.32 98.95
C THR A 695 12.71 -35.38 98.76
N VAL A 696 13.91 -35.95 98.58
CA VAL A 696 15.17 -35.23 98.31
C VAL A 696 15.76 -35.55 96.94
N ALA A 697 15.33 -36.64 96.30
CA ALA A 697 15.62 -36.92 94.89
C ALA A 697 14.55 -37.83 94.29
N VAL A 698 14.42 -37.79 92.97
CA VAL A 698 13.55 -38.67 92.18
C VAL A 698 14.35 -39.21 90.98
N TYR A 699 14.33 -40.53 90.80
CA TYR A 699 14.93 -41.21 89.68
C TYR A 699 13.84 -41.91 88.87
N VAL A 700 13.97 -41.90 87.54
CA VAL A 700 13.01 -42.47 86.60
C VAL A 700 13.73 -43.36 85.60
N ASP A 701 13.23 -44.57 85.38
CA ASP A 701 13.77 -45.57 84.45
C ASP A 701 12.68 -45.96 83.42
N TRP A 702 12.95 -45.71 82.14
CA TRP A 702 12.10 -46.09 81.00
C TRP A 702 12.73 -47.21 80.15
N SER A 703 13.73 -47.93 80.65
CA SER A 703 14.35 -49.05 79.91
C SER A 703 13.43 -50.27 79.82
N GLU A 704 13.72 -51.18 78.88
CA GLU A 704 12.98 -52.45 78.76
C GLU A 704 13.47 -53.50 79.78
N ASP A 705 14.77 -53.51 80.11
CA ASP A 705 15.38 -54.38 81.13
C ASP A 705 15.18 -53.81 82.55
N ARG A 706 13.91 -53.78 82.99
CA ARG A 706 13.46 -53.15 84.24
C ARG A 706 13.80 -53.95 85.51
N LYS A 707 15.10 -54.18 85.74
CA LYS A 707 15.65 -54.72 86.99
C LYS A 707 15.39 -53.75 88.14
N ASP A 708 15.03 -54.27 89.31
CA ASP A 708 14.76 -53.39 90.45
C ASP A 708 16.04 -52.74 91.01
N ARG A 709 16.14 -51.42 90.85
CA ARG A 709 17.27 -50.61 91.31
C ARG A 709 17.13 -50.05 92.73
N ALA A 710 16.01 -50.28 93.42
CA ALA A 710 15.72 -49.67 94.74
C ALA A 710 16.82 -49.91 95.78
N ALA A 711 17.48 -51.07 95.76
CA ALA A 711 18.59 -51.39 96.65
C ALA A 711 19.83 -50.48 96.44
N SER A 712 20.10 -50.06 95.19
CA SER A 712 21.23 -49.17 94.85
C SER A 712 21.00 -47.70 95.25
N LEU A 713 19.75 -47.35 95.55
CA LEU A 713 19.29 -46.00 95.91
C LEU A 713 19.11 -45.81 97.42
N GLN A 714 19.39 -46.83 98.24
CA GLN A 714 19.45 -46.66 99.69
C GLN A 714 20.72 -45.86 100.04
N GLY A 715 20.56 -44.69 100.65
CA GLY A 715 21.67 -43.79 100.96
C GLY A 715 21.38 -42.33 100.62
N ALA A 716 22.43 -41.49 100.66
CA ALA A 716 22.32 -40.10 100.25
C ALA A 716 22.14 -39.99 98.73
N ALA A 717 21.26 -39.10 98.28
CA ALA A 717 21.07 -38.79 96.86
C ALA A 717 22.41 -38.39 96.20
N ARG A 718 22.70 -38.99 95.05
CA ARG A 718 23.92 -38.79 94.25
C ARG A 718 23.62 -39.13 92.79
N PRO A 719 24.30 -38.50 91.81
CA PRO A 719 24.24 -38.87 90.40
C PRO A 719 24.36 -40.39 90.16
N ARG A 720 23.31 -41.04 89.66
CA ARG A 720 23.28 -42.48 89.34
C ARG A 720 22.91 -42.80 87.90
N VAL A 721 22.18 -41.92 87.21
CA VAL A 721 21.64 -42.22 85.87
C VAL A 721 22.70 -42.62 84.85
N ARG A 722 23.94 -42.10 84.98
CA ARG A 722 25.05 -42.46 84.09
C ARG A 722 25.50 -43.92 84.26
N GLU A 723 25.60 -44.41 85.51
CA GLU A 723 25.93 -45.81 85.82
C GLU A 723 24.82 -46.76 85.32
N TRP A 724 23.56 -46.31 85.34
CA TRP A 724 22.42 -47.07 84.81
C TRP A 724 22.42 -47.13 83.28
N ALA A 725 22.69 -46.01 82.60
CA ALA A 725 22.76 -45.96 81.14
C ALA A 725 23.90 -46.85 80.58
N GLU A 726 25.03 -46.93 81.28
CA GLU A 726 26.17 -47.79 80.92
C GLU A 726 25.86 -49.28 81.14
N THR A 727 25.01 -49.63 82.11
CA THR A 727 24.64 -51.04 82.41
C THR A 727 23.42 -51.56 81.64
N SER A 728 22.53 -50.69 81.17
CA SER A 728 21.29 -51.07 80.45
C SER A 728 21.39 -51.22 78.92
N GLY A 729 22.59 -51.15 78.34
CA GLY A 729 22.79 -51.50 76.93
C GLY A 729 22.11 -50.59 75.89
N ARG A 730 22.38 -49.27 75.93
CA ARG A 730 22.01 -48.26 74.91
C ARG A 730 20.52 -48.00 74.59
N SER A 731 19.56 -48.83 74.99
CA SER A 731 18.12 -48.61 74.74
C SER A 731 17.32 -48.39 76.02
N GLY A 732 17.55 -47.24 76.67
CA GLY A 732 16.76 -46.78 77.80
C GLY A 732 16.88 -45.28 78.00
N ARG A 733 15.76 -44.60 78.27
CA ARG A 733 15.76 -43.21 78.77
C ARG A 733 15.76 -43.25 80.29
N PHE A 734 16.36 -42.23 80.91
CA PHE A 734 16.47 -42.10 82.36
C PHE A 734 16.41 -40.62 82.73
N LEU A 735 15.81 -40.31 83.88
CA LEU A 735 15.76 -38.95 84.43
C LEU A 735 16.17 -39.01 85.91
N GLU A 736 16.92 -38.00 86.33
CA GLU A 736 17.32 -37.80 87.71
C GLU A 736 17.07 -36.33 88.07
N VAL A 737 16.34 -36.12 89.15
CA VAL A 737 16.07 -34.82 89.76
C VAL A 737 16.54 -34.90 91.21
N ILE A 738 17.64 -34.24 91.54
CA ILE A 738 18.09 -34.02 92.92
C ILE A 738 17.61 -32.62 93.34
N LEU A 739 17.07 -32.51 94.55
CA LEU A 739 16.40 -31.32 95.09
C LEU A 739 17.29 -30.52 96.05
#